data_AF-A0AB34FPD8-F1
#
_entry.id   AF-A0AB34FPD8-F1
#
_cell.length_a   1.000
_cell.length_b   1.000
_cell.length_c   1.000
_cell.angle_alpha   90.00
_cell.angle_beta   90.00
_cell.angle_gamma   90.00
#
_symmetry.space_group_name_H-M   'P 1'
#
loop_
_entity.id
_entity.type
_entity.pdbx_description
1 polymer ?
#
loop_
_entity_poly.entity_id
_entity_poly.type
_entity_poly.pdbx_seq_one_letter_code
_entity_poly.pdbx_strand_id
1 'polypeptide(L)'
;MESFVIKTPSSSANIGPGFDVIGLALTVYLELRVTIDRSKTASSEPLNCRITYEGQGEDDISLDPQANLITRVALYVLRCHDQRAFPVETHVHIKNPIPLGRGLGSSGAAVVAGVLLGKEVGGLHHLDNDRLFDYCLMIERHPDNVGAALFGGFVGTYLMPLKPEDVARIEIPLSEVLPSPAGGVDTGKKPPEPPVGIGHHIKFPWSKEIKAVAIIPDFVVPTHEARAVLPDKYARQDVTFNLQRIALLPVALGMSPPDPELIHLAMQDRVHQPYRQTLIPGLSQVVESMSPKTQPGFLGVCLSGAGPTILALATSNFEEIANKIIATLREHNQNKELPCEWKVLEPAEGTHLQTISKMPPVPPPKGVWVPVPTFFKSKSATDFDPVTPPLDLDAQAEHGLGLARSGIVGLVVFGSTGEGVHIHPRDRKVVLRSLADRFAQAGFPNYPLMAGTATNSIEETVEQLVDASSTGAQWGLCLAPGYNAPVVSQEGILLWFTAVANASPIPILIYHYPGVSNNVKVAPSTFAALAKHPNIVGCKLSHGDISQLTQIALNPDVDASGFHVYTGLGQQLLPATTVGCVGAIDGSAGFFPKSLVRLYNLSCKNHVSPEEEAERRQLQYRVSCMEEIVVKHGVVGIKEAVSRLRGIGDRDGTRLPMHGGIPGGDEEWVRWLGVLNAVEEFEVRL
;
A
#
# COMPACT_ATOMS: atom_id res chain seq x y z
N MET A 1 10.91 13.30 -0.92
CA MET A 1 11.26 11.95 -0.48
C MET A 1 10.80 10.98 -1.56
N GLU A 2 11.73 10.29 -2.19
CA GLU A 2 11.42 9.23 -3.16
C GLU A 2 11.15 7.93 -2.39
N SER A 3 10.16 7.15 -2.80
CA SER A 3 9.86 5.88 -2.13
C SER A 3 9.32 4.83 -3.10
N PHE A 4 9.77 3.60 -2.92
CA PHE A 4 9.33 2.45 -3.72
C PHE A 4 9.46 1.16 -2.91
N VAL A 5 8.78 0.12 -3.38
CA VAL A 5 8.81 -1.22 -2.80
C VAL A 5 9.29 -2.21 -3.85
N ILE A 6 10.29 -3.02 -3.51
CA ILE A 6 10.68 -4.19 -4.32
C ILE A 6 10.04 -5.41 -3.69
N LYS A 7 9.27 -6.17 -4.46
CA LYS A 7 8.70 -7.45 -4.05
C LYS A 7 9.36 -8.59 -4.81
N THR A 8 10.00 -9.49 -4.09
CA THR A 8 10.65 -10.68 -4.66
C THR A 8 10.03 -11.94 -4.08
N PRO A 9 9.47 -12.84 -4.92
CA PRO A 9 8.90 -14.09 -4.42
C PRO A 9 9.99 -15.05 -3.94
N SER A 10 9.61 -15.91 -3.01
CA SER A 10 10.33 -17.13 -2.67
C SER A 10 10.37 -18.09 -3.87
N SER A 11 11.25 -19.07 -3.79
CA SER A 11 11.42 -20.07 -4.84
C SER A 11 11.49 -21.46 -4.22
N SER A 12 10.96 -22.44 -4.93
CA SER A 12 11.20 -23.86 -4.62
C SER A 12 12.66 -24.29 -4.82
N ALA A 13 13.49 -23.42 -5.42
CA ALA A 13 14.77 -23.68 -6.04
C ALA A 13 14.68 -24.72 -7.16
N ASN A 14 14.38 -25.99 -6.83
CA ASN A 14 14.18 -27.07 -7.79
C ASN A 14 12.77 -27.68 -7.67
N ILE A 15 12.27 -28.31 -8.73
CA ILE A 15 11.01 -29.09 -8.70
C ILE A 15 11.14 -30.45 -9.39
N GLY A 16 10.78 -31.51 -8.67
CA GLY A 16 10.91 -32.90 -9.14
C GLY A 16 12.32 -33.17 -9.70
N PRO A 17 12.48 -33.75 -10.90
CA PRO A 17 13.79 -34.03 -11.52
C PRO A 17 14.55 -32.80 -12.04
N GLY A 18 14.02 -31.58 -11.88
CA GLY A 18 14.51 -30.34 -12.47
C GLY A 18 15.69 -29.68 -11.73
N PHE A 19 16.64 -30.45 -11.22
CA PHE A 19 17.76 -29.93 -10.43
C PHE A 19 18.62 -28.91 -11.17
N ASP A 20 18.83 -27.72 -10.57
CA ASP A 20 19.60 -26.60 -11.12
C ASP A 20 19.09 -26.09 -12.49
N VAL A 21 17.88 -26.50 -12.92
CA VAL A 21 17.32 -26.21 -14.25
C VAL A 21 15.87 -25.72 -14.16
N ILE A 22 15.04 -26.23 -13.25
CA ILE A 22 13.62 -25.89 -13.22
C ILE A 22 13.22 -25.47 -11.81
N GLY A 23 12.71 -24.25 -11.70
CA GLY A 23 12.22 -23.67 -10.45
C GLY A 23 10.77 -23.20 -10.57
N LEU A 24 10.12 -23.10 -9.42
CA LEU A 24 8.79 -22.50 -9.26
C LEU A 24 8.86 -21.35 -8.25
N ALA A 25 8.43 -20.16 -8.66
CA ALA A 25 8.23 -19.02 -7.78
C ALA A 25 6.98 -19.23 -6.93
N LEU A 26 7.04 -18.92 -5.64
CA LEU A 26 5.97 -19.21 -4.68
C LEU A 26 5.52 -17.94 -3.95
N THR A 27 4.22 -17.86 -3.61
CA THR A 27 3.51 -16.70 -3.04
C THR A 27 3.89 -16.30 -1.60
N VAL A 28 5.17 -16.38 -1.24
CA VAL A 28 5.76 -15.78 -0.04
C VAL A 28 6.80 -14.77 -0.52
N TYR A 29 6.68 -13.50 -0.13
CA TYR A 29 7.48 -12.43 -0.71
C TYR A 29 8.44 -11.80 0.30
N LEU A 30 9.69 -11.62 -0.10
CA LEU A 30 10.61 -10.66 0.49
C LEU A 30 10.24 -9.26 -0.03
N GLU A 31 10.01 -8.31 0.88
CA GLU A 31 9.72 -6.92 0.54
C GLU A 31 10.87 -6.01 0.97
N LEU A 32 11.34 -5.13 0.08
CA LEU A 32 12.23 -4.01 0.42
C LEU A 32 11.45 -2.72 0.29
N ARG A 33 11.21 -2.00 1.39
CA ARG A 33 10.66 -0.65 1.37
C ARG A 33 11.82 0.32 1.41
N VAL A 34 11.99 1.07 0.32
CA VAL A 34 13.13 1.96 0.13
C VAL A 34 12.65 3.39 0.14
N THR A 35 13.32 4.25 0.91
CA THR A 35 13.15 5.69 0.85
C THR A 35 14.48 6.38 0.57
N ILE A 36 14.46 7.40 -0.29
CA ILE A 36 15.62 8.24 -0.59
C ILE A 36 15.25 9.69 -0.30
N ASP A 37 15.95 10.30 0.65
CA ASP A 37 15.77 11.70 1.01
C ASP A 37 16.66 12.61 0.15
N ARG A 38 16.11 12.99 -1.02
CA ARG A 38 16.78 13.89 -1.98
C ARG A 38 17.00 15.32 -1.45
N SER A 39 16.45 15.69 -0.29
CA SER A 39 16.71 17.00 0.32
C SER A 39 18.05 17.07 1.04
N LYS A 40 18.63 15.91 1.38
CA LYS A 40 19.91 15.80 2.09
C LYS A 40 21.09 15.72 1.12
N THR A 41 22.17 16.42 1.48
CA THR A 41 23.44 16.42 0.73
C THR A 41 24.57 15.67 1.43
N ALA A 42 24.38 15.30 2.71
CA ALA A 42 25.26 14.41 3.46
C ALA A 42 24.45 13.41 4.31
N SER A 43 25.07 12.27 4.66
CA SER A 43 24.49 11.26 5.56
C SER A 43 25.49 10.92 6.67
N SER A 44 24.98 10.67 7.88
CA SER A 44 25.76 10.10 8.98
C SER A 44 25.81 8.57 8.96
N GLU A 45 25.02 7.93 8.11
CA GLU A 45 24.93 6.48 7.99
C GLU A 45 26.07 5.92 7.12
N PRO A 46 26.65 4.76 7.48
CA PRO A 46 27.64 4.08 6.63
C PRO A 46 27.11 3.87 5.21
N LEU A 47 27.92 4.22 4.19
CA LEU A 47 27.54 4.11 2.77
C LEU A 47 26.22 4.82 2.42
N ASN A 48 25.82 5.83 3.20
CA ASN A 48 24.57 6.59 3.09
C ASN A 48 23.29 5.75 3.25
N CYS A 49 23.38 4.55 3.84
CA CYS A 49 22.29 3.60 3.87
C CYS A 49 22.00 3.11 5.29
N ARG A 50 20.81 3.43 5.82
CA ARG A 50 20.28 2.79 7.02
C ARG A 50 19.52 1.52 6.64
N ILE A 51 19.71 0.44 7.40
CA ILE A 51 18.94 -0.80 7.25
C ILE A 51 18.06 -1.02 8.48
N THR A 52 16.81 -1.40 8.27
CA THR A 52 15.96 -1.99 9.32
C THR A 52 15.38 -3.30 8.82
N TYR A 53 15.07 -4.24 9.72
CA TYR A 53 14.63 -5.59 9.36
C TYR A 53 13.41 -6.00 10.19
N GLU A 54 12.46 -6.69 9.58
CA GLU A 54 11.37 -7.41 10.26
C GLU A 54 11.20 -8.80 9.63
N GLY A 55 11.00 -9.85 10.46
CA GLY A 55 10.66 -11.19 9.99
C GLY A 55 11.60 -12.31 10.45
N GLN A 56 11.77 -13.33 9.61
CA GLN A 56 12.56 -14.53 9.97
C GLN A 56 14.04 -14.19 10.18
N GLY A 57 14.60 -14.60 11.32
CA GLY A 57 16.01 -14.40 11.66
C GLY A 57 16.38 -12.96 12.04
N GLU A 58 15.43 -12.15 12.52
CA GLU A 58 15.65 -10.75 12.88
C GLU A 58 16.87 -10.53 13.80
N ASP A 59 17.12 -11.45 14.73
CA ASP A 59 18.24 -11.38 15.68
C ASP A 59 19.61 -11.73 15.05
N ASP A 60 19.65 -12.47 13.94
CA ASP A 60 20.87 -13.02 13.34
C ASP A 60 21.31 -12.27 12.06
N ILE A 61 20.50 -11.33 11.56
CA ILE A 61 20.78 -10.58 10.33
C ILE A 61 21.53 -9.29 10.64
N SER A 62 22.71 -9.14 10.03
CA SER A 62 23.47 -7.89 10.15
C SER A 62 22.74 -6.71 9.49
N LEU A 63 22.65 -5.60 10.23
CA LEU A 63 22.13 -4.32 9.74
C LEU A 63 23.24 -3.41 9.19
N ASP A 64 24.49 -3.87 9.17
CA ASP A 64 25.58 -3.16 8.50
C ASP A 64 25.44 -3.32 6.98
N PRO A 65 25.34 -2.21 6.21
CA PRO A 65 25.21 -2.27 4.76
C PRO A 65 26.40 -2.93 4.05
N GLN A 66 27.56 -3.04 4.69
CA GLN A 66 28.71 -3.79 4.16
C GLN A 66 28.63 -5.30 4.39
N ALA A 67 27.82 -5.76 5.34
CA ALA A 67 27.72 -7.17 5.72
C ALA A 67 26.40 -7.81 5.25
N ASN A 68 25.30 -7.05 5.22
CA ASN A 68 23.99 -7.53 4.79
C ASN A 68 24.00 -7.96 3.31
N LEU A 69 23.53 -9.18 3.01
CA LEU A 69 23.59 -9.74 1.65
C LEU A 69 22.89 -8.86 0.61
N ILE A 70 21.72 -8.31 0.93
CA ILE A 70 20.90 -7.52 -0.01
C ILE A 70 21.63 -6.24 -0.40
N THR A 71 22.15 -5.51 0.58
CA THR A 71 22.88 -4.26 0.31
C THR A 71 24.26 -4.52 -0.27
N ARG A 72 24.93 -5.62 0.08
CA ARG A 72 26.19 -6.04 -0.57
C ARG A 72 26.00 -6.29 -2.06
N VAL A 73 24.92 -6.99 -2.42
CA VAL A 73 24.55 -7.23 -3.82
C VAL A 73 24.22 -5.92 -4.53
N ALA A 74 23.44 -5.03 -3.89
CA ALA A 74 23.15 -3.71 -4.46
C ALA A 74 24.42 -2.89 -4.69
N LEU A 75 25.35 -2.88 -3.72
CA LEU A 75 26.65 -2.21 -3.83
C LEU A 75 27.52 -2.80 -4.93
N TYR A 76 27.46 -4.12 -5.18
CA TYR A 76 28.14 -4.74 -6.32
C TYR A 76 27.65 -4.13 -7.64
N VAL A 77 26.34 -4.09 -7.85
CA VAL A 77 25.73 -3.47 -9.05
C VAL A 77 26.13 -2.01 -9.16
N LEU A 78 25.98 -1.23 -8.08
CA LEU A 78 26.36 0.20 -8.06
C LEU A 78 27.84 0.39 -8.44
N ARG A 79 28.75 -0.39 -7.86
CA ARG A 79 30.19 -0.27 -8.09
C ARG A 79 30.61 -0.70 -9.50
N CYS A 80 29.92 -1.66 -10.11
CA CYS A 80 30.06 -1.95 -11.54
C CYS A 80 29.71 -0.74 -12.42
N HIS A 81 28.91 0.20 -11.91
CA HIS A 81 28.51 1.42 -12.60
C HIS A 81 29.08 2.70 -11.97
N ASP A 82 30.28 2.59 -11.37
CA ASP A 82 31.06 3.71 -10.81
C ASP A 82 30.37 4.48 -9.65
N GLN A 83 29.37 3.87 -9.03
CA GLN A 83 28.69 4.38 -7.84
C GLN A 83 29.18 3.61 -6.60
N ARG A 84 29.88 4.29 -5.68
CA ARG A 84 30.60 3.63 -4.56
C ARG A 84 29.75 3.33 -3.34
N ALA A 85 28.68 4.11 -3.16
CA ALA A 85 27.77 4.07 -2.02
C ALA A 85 26.32 4.32 -2.50
N PHE A 86 25.35 4.14 -1.60
CA PHE A 86 23.96 4.48 -1.90
C PHE A 86 23.79 6.00 -2.07
N PRO A 87 22.71 6.45 -2.72
CA PRO A 87 22.34 7.87 -2.71
C PRO A 87 22.17 8.41 -1.30
N VAL A 88 22.58 9.65 -1.09
CA VAL A 88 22.30 10.37 0.16
C VAL A 88 20.83 10.78 0.20
N GLU A 89 20.07 10.55 1.27
CA GLU A 89 20.21 9.51 2.30
C GLU A 89 19.21 8.40 2.00
N THR A 90 19.66 7.15 1.98
CA THR A 90 18.83 5.98 1.66
C THR A 90 18.46 5.23 2.94
N HIS A 91 17.21 4.81 3.06
CA HIS A 91 16.76 3.86 4.07
C HIS A 91 16.12 2.65 3.40
N VAL A 92 16.62 1.47 3.71
CA VAL A 92 16.09 0.18 3.24
C VAL A 92 15.49 -0.57 4.44
N HIS A 93 14.16 -0.68 4.46
CA HIS A 93 13.45 -1.53 5.41
C HIS A 93 13.14 -2.88 4.76
N ILE A 94 13.70 -3.95 5.31
CA ILE A 94 13.60 -5.32 4.80
C ILE A 94 12.51 -6.05 5.60
N LYS A 95 11.52 -6.59 4.90
CA LYS A 95 10.53 -7.51 5.46
C LYS A 95 10.70 -8.89 4.83
N ASN A 96 11.13 -9.88 5.61
CA ASN A 96 11.39 -11.22 5.09
C ASN A 96 10.61 -12.31 5.84
N PRO A 97 9.46 -12.75 5.31
CA PRO A 97 8.72 -13.89 5.83
C PRO A 97 9.23 -15.24 5.32
N ILE A 98 10.23 -15.28 4.43
CA ILE A 98 10.74 -16.52 3.82
C ILE A 98 11.66 -17.24 4.82
N PRO A 99 11.38 -18.50 5.18
CA PRO A 99 12.22 -19.27 6.11
C PRO A 99 13.70 -19.35 5.67
N LEU A 100 14.60 -18.82 6.52
CA LEU A 100 16.04 -18.81 6.27
C LEU A 100 16.63 -20.21 6.36
N GLY A 101 17.42 -20.62 5.35
CA GLY A 101 18.09 -21.93 5.36
C GLY A 101 17.16 -23.14 5.28
N ARG A 102 15.83 -22.95 5.11
CA ARG A 102 14.87 -24.06 5.18
C ARG A 102 14.42 -24.62 3.82
N GLY A 103 14.86 -24.07 2.68
CA GLY A 103 14.59 -24.64 1.34
C GLY A 103 13.55 -23.91 0.49
N LEU A 104 13.13 -22.69 0.89
CA LEU A 104 12.22 -21.83 0.12
C LEU A 104 12.96 -20.66 -0.58
N GLY A 105 14.22 -20.87 -0.98
CA GLY A 105 14.93 -19.93 -1.85
C GLY A 105 15.20 -18.54 -1.26
N SER A 106 15.25 -18.39 0.07
CA SER A 106 15.43 -17.07 0.72
C SER A 106 16.71 -16.33 0.27
N SER A 107 17.82 -17.05 0.05
CA SER A 107 19.05 -16.49 -0.52
C SER A 107 18.84 -15.96 -1.94
N GLY A 108 18.27 -16.77 -2.82
CA GLY A 108 17.96 -16.37 -4.20
C GLY A 108 17.06 -15.14 -4.27
N ALA A 109 16.03 -15.10 -3.41
CA ALA A 109 15.18 -13.93 -3.27
C ALA A 109 15.96 -12.69 -2.81
N ALA A 110 16.87 -12.83 -1.83
CA ALA A 110 17.72 -11.75 -1.36
C ALA A 110 18.71 -11.23 -2.43
N VAL A 111 19.29 -12.13 -3.23
CA VAL A 111 20.17 -11.78 -4.35
C VAL A 111 19.40 -11.01 -5.42
N VAL A 112 18.25 -11.51 -5.86
CA VAL A 112 17.42 -10.83 -6.87
C VAL A 112 16.94 -9.47 -6.35
N ALA A 113 16.49 -9.39 -5.10
CA ALA A 113 16.05 -8.14 -4.48
C ALA A 113 17.20 -7.12 -4.38
N GLY A 114 18.42 -7.57 -4.05
CA GLY A 114 19.62 -6.73 -3.99
C GLY A 114 20.05 -6.22 -5.37
N VAL A 115 19.98 -7.07 -6.41
CA VAL A 115 20.31 -6.66 -7.79
C VAL A 115 19.32 -5.58 -8.26
N LEU A 116 18.03 -5.79 -8.01
CA LEU A 116 17.01 -4.79 -8.37
C LEU A 116 17.15 -3.53 -7.51
N LEU A 117 17.47 -3.64 -6.22
CA LEU A 117 17.75 -2.49 -5.37
C LEU A 117 18.89 -1.63 -5.93
N GLY A 118 20.01 -2.27 -6.32
CA GLY A 118 21.15 -1.60 -6.94
C GLY A 118 20.80 -0.91 -8.26
N LYS A 119 19.98 -1.56 -9.11
CA LYS A 119 19.44 -0.96 -10.33
C LYS A 119 18.65 0.32 -10.04
N GLU A 120 17.69 0.25 -9.13
CA GLU A 120 16.75 1.34 -8.89
C GLU A 120 17.40 2.53 -8.18
N VAL A 121 18.12 2.29 -7.06
CA VAL A 121 18.79 3.39 -6.35
C VAL A 121 19.90 4.03 -7.18
N GLY A 122 20.51 3.26 -8.10
CA GLY A 122 21.55 3.74 -9.00
C GLY A 122 21.04 4.43 -10.27
N GLY A 123 19.72 4.48 -10.50
CA GLY A 123 19.15 5.04 -11.74
C GLY A 123 19.54 4.27 -13.00
N LEU A 124 19.81 2.96 -12.89
CA LEU A 124 20.36 2.11 -13.95
C LEU A 124 19.24 1.49 -14.82
N HIS A 125 18.25 2.29 -15.22
CA HIS A 125 17.05 1.80 -15.93
C HIS A 125 17.33 1.21 -17.32
N HIS A 126 18.55 1.32 -17.83
CA HIS A 126 19.01 0.67 -19.05
C HIS A 126 19.27 -0.84 -18.88
N LEU A 127 19.33 -1.36 -17.65
CA LEU A 127 19.49 -2.79 -17.38
C LEU A 127 18.14 -3.50 -17.47
N ASP A 128 17.98 -4.37 -18.46
CA ASP A 128 16.82 -5.26 -18.60
C ASP A 128 16.90 -6.49 -17.68
N ASN A 129 15.84 -7.28 -17.61
CA ASN A 129 15.78 -8.44 -16.70
C ASN A 129 16.80 -9.52 -17.06
N ASP A 130 17.15 -9.70 -18.34
CA ASP A 130 18.18 -10.66 -18.74
C ASP A 130 19.55 -10.20 -18.23
N ARG A 131 19.84 -8.90 -18.30
CA ARG A 131 21.07 -8.36 -17.72
C ARG A 131 21.08 -8.45 -16.20
N LEU A 132 19.95 -8.23 -15.53
CA LEU A 132 19.84 -8.45 -14.08
C LEU A 132 20.04 -9.93 -13.72
N PHE A 133 19.61 -10.84 -14.59
CA PHE A 133 19.83 -12.27 -14.41
C PHE A 133 21.32 -12.63 -14.45
N ASP A 134 22.09 -12.05 -15.38
CA ASP A 134 23.56 -12.21 -15.41
C ASP A 134 24.21 -11.76 -14.08
N TYR A 135 23.75 -10.64 -13.51
CA TYR A 135 24.21 -10.14 -12.21
C TYR A 135 23.86 -11.11 -11.07
N CYS A 136 22.65 -11.68 -11.09
CA CYS A 136 22.24 -12.68 -10.12
C CYS A 136 23.11 -13.94 -10.20
N LEU A 137 23.41 -14.41 -11.41
CA LEU A 137 24.19 -15.64 -11.64
C LEU A 137 25.66 -15.53 -11.26
N MET A 138 26.21 -14.31 -11.28
CA MET A 138 27.56 -14.05 -10.77
C MET A 138 27.66 -14.26 -9.25
N ILE A 139 26.53 -14.12 -8.55
CA ILE A 139 26.45 -14.18 -7.09
C ILE A 139 25.94 -15.55 -6.64
N GLU A 140 24.85 -16.01 -7.25
CA GLU A 140 24.20 -17.30 -6.99
C GLU A 140 24.18 -18.12 -8.28
N ARG A 141 25.05 -19.13 -8.33
CA ARG A 141 25.27 -19.95 -9.53
C ARG A 141 24.15 -20.96 -9.82
N HIS A 142 23.03 -20.89 -9.09
CA HIS A 142 21.89 -21.80 -9.21
C HIS A 142 20.78 -21.07 -9.98
N PRO A 143 20.70 -21.27 -11.30
CA PRO A 143 19.87 -20.45 -12.16
C PRO A 143 18.37 -20.71 -11.96
N ASP A 144 18.00 -21.90 -11.49
CA ASP A 144 16.62 -22.29 -11.15
C ASP A 144 16.06 -21.44 -10.00
N ASN A 145 16.86 -21.16 -8.98
CA ASN A 145 16.46 -20.39 -7.82
C ASN A 145 16.24 -18.90 -8.16
N VAL A 146 17.31 -18.24 -8.63
CA VAL A 146 17.26 -16.81 -8.99
C VAL A 146 16.38 -16.54 -10.21
N GLY A 147 16.30 -17.48 -11.16
CA GLY A 147 15.43 -17.36 -12.33
C GLY A 147 13.95 -17.43 -11.96
N ALA A 148 13.56 -18.36 -11.08
CA ALA A 148 12.21 -18.42 -10.57
C ALA A 148 11.86 -17.13 -9.79
N ALA A 149 12.75 -16.66 -8.91
CA ALA A 149 12.53 -15.43 -8.15
C ALA A 149 12.37 -14.21 -9.07
N LEU A 150 13.24 -14.05 -10.07
CA LEU A 150 13.24 -12.89 -10.98
C LEU A 150 12.08 -12.90 -11.98
N PHE A 151 11.84 -14.02 -12.67
CA PHE A 151 10.87 -14.08 -13.79
C PHE A 151 9.48 -14.57 -13.38
N GLY A 152 9.37 -15.28 -12.25
CA GLY A 152 8.11 -15.76 -11.70
C GLY A 152 7.47 -16.93 -12.44
N GLY A 153 6.53 -17.56 -11.74
CA GLY A 153 5.83 -18.76 -12.19
C GLY A 153 6.75 -19.97 -12.25
N PHE A 154 6.44 -20.88 -13.16
CA PHE A 154 7.18 -22.11 -13.39
C PHE A 154 8.16 -21.89 -14.54
N VAL A 155 9.46 -21.95 -14.26
CA VAL A 155 10.52 -21.48 -15.17
C VAL A 155 11.59 -22.54 -15.34
N GLY A 156 11.99 -22.77 -16.58
CA GLY A 156 13.21 -23.49 -16.93
C GLY A 156 14.34 -22.51 -17.21
N THR A 157 15.55 -22.80 -16.74
CA THR A 157 16.74 -21.99 -16.94
C THR A 157 17.92 -22.83 -17.43
N TYR A 158 18.81 -22.21 -18.17
CA TYR A 158 20.03 -22.86 -18.66
C TYR A 158 21.15 -21.83 -18.86
N LEU A 159 22.39 -22.32 -18.84
CA LEU A 159 23.59 -21.52 -19.00
C LEU A 159 24.20 -21.74 -20.39
N MET A 160 24.65 -20.67 -21.05
CA MET A 160 25.38 -20.80 -22.32
C MET A 160 26.84 -21.19 -22.10
N PRO A 161 27.46 -21.93 -23.04
CA PRO A 161 28.90 -22.17 -23.00
C PRO A 161 29.67 -20.85 -23.00
N LEU A 162 30.46 -20.63 -21.96
CA LEU A 162 31.28 -19.43 -21.86
C LEU A 162 32.54 -19.54 -22.69
N LYS A 163 33.11 -18.38 -23.05
CA LYS A 163 34.47 -18.31 -23.58
C LYS A 163 35.46 -18.76 -22.49
N PRO A 164 36.60 -19.39 -22.83
CA PRO A 164 37.57 -19.85 -21.84
C PRO A 164 38.02 -18.79 -20.82
N GLU A 165 38.11 -17.52 -21.26
CA GLU A 165 38.46 -16.36 -20.42
C GLU A 165 37.40 -16.03 -19.35
N ASP A 166 36.13 -16.31 -19.64
CA ASP A 166 35.00 -16.07 -18.73
C ASP A 166 34.77 -17.25 -17.78
N VAL A 167 35.21 -18.47 -18.14
CA VAL A 167 35.17 -19.66 -17.26
C VAL A 167 36.01 -19.44 -16.00
N ALA A 168 37.21 -18.87 -16.14
CA ALA A 168 38.07 -18.52 -15.00
C ALA A 168 37.47 -17.42 -14.10
N ARG A 169 36.56 -16.59 -14.64
CA ARG A 169 35.85 -15.54 -13.89
C ARG A 169 34.61 -16.08 -13.16
N ILE A 170 33.97 -17.12 -13.68
CA ILE A 170 32.90 -17.82 -12.96
C ILE A 170 33.45 -18.33 -11.63
N GLU A 171 34.67 -18.88 -11.58
CA GLU A 171 35.20 -19.56 -10.39
C GLU A 171 35.46 -18.65 -9.18
N ILE A 172 35.42 -17.32 -9.34
CA ILE A 172 35.65 -16.34 -8.27
C ILE A 172 34.58 -16.53 -7.16
N PRO A 173 34.96 -16.91 -5.93
CA PRO A 173 34.05 -17.03 -4.78
C PRO A 173 33.29 -15.73 -4.52
N LEU A 174 32.10 -15.80 -3.90
CA LEU A 174 31.37 -14.60 -3.46
C LEU A 174 32.24 -13.72 -2.54
N SER A 175 33.17 -14.31 -1.77
CA SER A 175 34.19 -13.63 -0.97
C SER A 175 35.35 -13.01 -1.76
N GLU A 176 35.40 -13.19 -3.07
CA GLU A 176 36.36 -12.53 -3.96
C GLU A 176 35.65 -11.53 -4.89
N VAL A 177 34.39 -11.80 -5.28
CA VAL A 177 33.49 -10.82 -5.93
C VAL A 177 33.07 -9.72 -4.93
N LEU A 178 32.89 -10.11 -3.67
CA LEU A 178 32.48 -9.28 -2.52
C LEU A 178 33.24 -9.72 -1.25
N PRO A 179 34.52 -9.36 -1.09
CA PRO A 179 35.30 -9.78 0.07
C PRO A 179 34.64 -9.44 1.40
N SER A 180 34.55 -10.44 2.27
CA SER A 180 34.21 -10.25 3.68
C SER A 180 35.21 -9.26 4.28
N PRO A 181 34.78 -8.34 5.15
CA PRO A 181 35.68 -7.33 5.70
C PRO A 181 36.68 -7.96 6.68
N ALA A 182 37.79 -8.50 6.16
CA ALA A 182 39.03 -8.63 6.89
C ALA A 182 39.85 -7.35 6.67
N GLY A 183 39.38 -6.23 7.24
CA GLY A 183 40.10 -4.95 7.23
C GLY A 183 39.53 -3.83 6.34
N GLY A 184 38.36 -4.00 5.72
CA GLY A 184 37.45 -2.89 5.39
C GLY A 184 38.02 -1.65 4.71
N VAL A 185 38.69 -1.78 3.56
CA VAL A 185 38.99 -0.62 2.70
C VAL A 185 38.30 -0.82 1.36
N ASP A 186 37.41 0.10 0.99
CA ASP A 186 37.02 0.28 -0.41
C ASP A 186 38.29 0.53 -1.21
N THR A 187 38.74 -0.49 -1.94
CA THR A 187 40.02 -0.45 -2.65
C THR A 187 40.05 0.60 -3.77
N GLY A 188 38.91 1.25 -4.06
CA GLY A 188 38.78 2.17 -5.19
C GLY A 188 38.79 1.45 -6.54
N LYS A 189 38.93 0.11 -6.58
CA LYS A 189 38.88 -0.66 -7.82
C LYS A 189 37.44 -0.98 -8.21
N LYS A 190 37.15 -0.91 -9.50
CA LYS A 190 35.86 -1.33 -10.07
C LYS A 190 35.80 -2.87 -10.05
N PRO A 191 34.76 -3.49 -9.47
CA PRO A 191 34.61 -4.94 -9.49
C PRO A 191 34.34 -5.43 -10.92
N PRO A 192 34.61 -6.72 -11.22
CA PRO A 192 34.34 -7.27 -12.54
C PRO A 192 32.84 -7.30 -12.83
N GLU A 193 32.45 -6.82 -14.01
CA GLU A 193 31.09 -6.98 -14.51
C GLU A 193 30.81 -8.43 -14.94
N PRO A 194 29.58 -8.94 -14.78
CA PRO A 194 29.25 -10.28 -15.24
C PRO A 194 29.31 -10.34 -16.78
N PRO A 195 29.72 -11.48 -17.39
CA PRO A 195 29.61 -11.64 -18.83
C PRO A 195 28.16 -11.47 -19.28
N VAL A 196 27.95 -11.09 -20.55
CA VAL A 196 26.62 -10.78 -21.08
C VAL A 196 25.98 -12.03 -21.66
N GLY A 197 24.73 -12.30 -21.27
CA GLY A 197 23.94 -13.40 -21.82
C GLY A 197 24.41 -14.78 -21.34
N ILE A 198 24.74 -14.89 -20.05
CA ILE A 198 25.17 -16.16 -19.46
C ILE A 198 23.98 -17.04 -19.09
N GLY A 199 22.90 -16.42 -18.63
CA GLY A 199 21.68 -17.09 -18.22
C GLY A 199 20.56 -16.91 -19.22
N HIS A 200 19.87 -18.00 -19.52
CA HIS A 200 18.64 -17.98 -20.30
C HIS A 200 17.51 -18.64 -19.55
N HIS A 201 16.29 -18.24 -19.88
CA HIS A 201 15.09 -18.71 -19.22
C HIS A 201 13.96 -18.97 -20.23
N ILE A 202 13.01 -19.80 -19.82
CA ILE A 202 11.73 -19.99 -20.48
C ILE A 202 10.65 -20.21 -19.42
N LYS A 203 9.54 -19.50 -19.54
CA LYS A 203 8.38 -19.71 -18.67
C LYS A 203 7.53 -20.84 -19.23
N PHE A 204 7.33 -21.88 -18.42
CA PHE A 204 6.48 -23.02 -18.75
C PHE A 204 5.02 -22.74 -18.38
N PRO A 205 4.05 -23.41 -19.05
CA PRO A 205 2.66 -23.36 -18.64
C PRO A 205 2.46 -24.03 -17.27
N TRP A 206 1.48 -23.55 -16.50
CA TRP A 206 1.10 -24.10 -15.21
C TRP A 206 -0.43 -24.18 -15.09
N SER A 207 -0.95 -25.34 -14.70
CA SER A 207 -2.39 -25.55 -14.47
C SER A 207 -2.83 -24.87 -13.19
N LYS A 208 -3.85 -24.00 -13.27
CA LYS A 208 -4.32 -23.16 -12.15
C LYS A 208 -4.90 -23.96 -10.98
N GLU A 209 -5.33 -25.18 -11.26
CA GLU A 209 -5.84 -26.16 -10.30
C GLU A 209 -4.74 -26.70 -9.38
N ILE A 210 -3.47 -26.62 -9.79
CA ILE A 210 -2.34 -27.13 -9.01
C ILE A 210 -1.86 -26.07 -8.03
N LYS A 211 -1.80 -26.45 -6.75
CA LYS A 211 -1.22 -25.68 -5.65
C LYS A 211 -0.03 -26.43 -5.05
N ALA A 212 0.88 -25.70 -4.42
CA ALA A 212 2.06 -26.24 -3.78
C ALA A 212 1.89 -26.21 -2.26
N VAL A 213 1.76 -27.38 -1.65
CA VAL A 213 1.73 -27.55 -0.19
C VAL A 213 3.18 -27.66 0.28
N ALA A 214 3.69 -26.60 0.89
CA ALA A 214 5.04 -26.55 1.45
C ALA A 214 5.02 -26.97 2.92
N ILE A 215 5.69 -28.06 3.25
CA ILE A 215 5.90 -28.55 4.62
C ILE A 215 7.31 -28.14 5.03
N ILE A 216 7.43 -27.38 6.11
CA ILE A 216 8.64 -26.69 6.54
C ILE A 216 9.03 -27.23 7.93
N PRO A 217 9.93 -28.22 8.01
CA PRO A 217 10.49 -28.69 9.27
C PRO A 217 11.32 -27.61 9.97
N ASP A 218 11.28 -27.57 11.30
CA ASP A 218 12.02 -26.60 12.10
C ASP A 218 13.48 -27.02 12.34
N PHE A 219 14.23 -27.15 11.25
CA PHE A 219 15.70 -27.25 11.28
C PHE A 219 16.28 -26.71 9.97
N VAL A 220 17.60 -26.58 9.92
CA VAL A 220 18.33 -26.04 8.75
C VAL A 220 19.21 -27.14 8.19
N VAL A 221 19.24 -27.24 6.86
CA VAL A 221 20.24 -28.04 6.13
C VAL A 221 21.09 -27.07 5.32
N PRO A 222 22.40 -26.95 5.63
CA PRO A 222 23.29 -26.08 4.87
C PRO A 222 23.39 -26.51 3.39
N THR A 223 23.36 -25.54 2.47
CA THR A 223 23.41 -25.82 1.02
C THR A 223 24.65 -26.61 0.60
N HIS A 224 25.78 -26.38 1.26
CA HIS A 224 27.02 -27.10 0.96
C HIS A 224 26.93 -28.58 1.35
N GLU A 225 26.29 -28.92 2.48
CA GLU A 225 26.06 -30.30 2.91
C GLU A 225 25.09 -31.02 1.97
N ALA A 226 24.00 -30.36 1.58
CA ALA A 226 23.03 -30.89 0.62
C ALA A 226 23.65 -31.20 -0.75
N ARG A 227 24.71 -30.48 -1.15
CA ARG A 227 25.45 -30.77 -2.39
C ARG A 227 26.53 -31.83 -2.21
N ALA A 228 27.16 -31.89 -1.04
CA ALA A 228 28.24 -32.84 -0.76
C ALA A 228 27.80 -34.31 -0.79
N VAL A 229 26.50 -34.58 -0.62
CA VAL A 229 25.93 -35.94 -0.71
C VAL A 229 25.70 -36.42 -2.15
N LEU A 230 25.81 -35.55 -3.16
CA LEU A 230 25.62 -35.91 -4.55
C LEU A 230 26.87 -36.61 -5.12
N PRO A 231 26.72 -37.69 -5.90
CA PRO A 231 27.87 -38.38 -6.47
C PRO A 231 28.48 -37.60 -7.64
N ASP A 232 29.79 -37.78 -7.85
CA ASP A 232 30.50 -37.18 -8.99
C ASP A 232 30.04 -37.73 -10.36
N LYS A 233 29.46 -38.94 -10.37
CA LYS A 233 29.06 -39.66 -11.58
C LYS A 233 27.74 -40.40 -11.36
N TYR A 234 26.89 -40.37 -12.38
CA TYR A 234 25.60 -41.08 -12.39
C TYR A 234 25.61 -42.26 -13.36
N ALA A 235 24.85 -43.31 -13.05
CA ALA A 235 24.66 -44.41 -13.98
C ALA A 235 23.85 -43.94 -15.20
N ARG A 236 24.19 -44.45 -16.38
CA ARG A 236 23.47 -44.13 -17.63
C ARG A 236 21.95 -44.36 -17.51
N GLN A 237 21.54 -45.40 -16.77
CA GLN A 237 20.12 -45.71 -16.56
C GLN A 237 19.40 -44.62 -15.77
N ASP A 238 20.03 -44.05 -14.74
CA ASP A 238 19.43 -43.00 -13.91
C ASP A 238 19.37 -41.66 -14.64
N VAL A 239 20.43 -41.31 -15.39
CA VAL A 239 20.41 -40.13 -16.28
C VAL A 239 19.31 -40.27 -17.33
N THR A 240 19.21 -41.44 -17.98
CA THR A 240 18.15 -41.70 -18.98
C THR A 240 16.77 -41.61 -18.35
N PHE A 241 16.59 -42.13 -17.14
CA PHE A 241 15.35 -42.03 -16.38
C PHE A 241 14.97 -40.57 -16.14
N ASN A 242 15.89 -39.76 -15.63
CA ASN A 242 15.64 -38.34 -15.36
C ASN A 242 15.34 -37.55 -16.64
N LEU A 243 16.07 -37.79 -17.73
CA LEU A 243 15.86 -37.13 -19.02
C LEU A 243 14.43 -37.36 -19.56
N GLN A 244 13.87 -38.54 -19.36
CA GLN A 244 12.48 -38.82 -19.73
C GLN A 244 11.49 -37.98 -18.91
N ARG A 245 11.71 -37.87 -17.59
CA ARG A 245 10.81 -37.14 -16.70
C ARG A 245 10.89 -35.64 -16.91
N ILE A 246 12.09 -35.09 -16.99
CA ILE A 246 12.28 -33.63 -17.19
C ILE A 246 11.74 -33.16 -18.54
N ALA A 247 11.75 -34.01 -19.57
CA ALA A 247 11.13 -33.70 -20.87
C ALA A 247 9.59 -33.65 -20.81
N LEU A 248 8.97 -34.41 -19.91
CA LEU A 248 7.51 -34.49 -19.76
C LEU A 248 6.97 -33.53 -18.71
N LEU A 249 7.75 -33.21 -17.67
CA LEU A 249 7.31 -32.43 -16.51
C LEU A 249 6.71 -31.06 -16.90
N PRO A 250 7.34 -30.24 -17.78
CA PRO A 250 6.76 -28.97 -18.20
C PRO A 250 5.38 -29.09 -18.86
N VAL A 251 5.19 -30.15 -19.65
CA VAL A 251 3.92 -30.42 -20.33
C VAL A 251 2.88 -30.92 -19.31
N ALA A 252 3.25 -31.88 -18.47
CA ALA A 252 2.37 -32.48 -17.46
C ALA A 252 1.81 -31.44 -16.49
N LEU A 253 2.65 -30.53 -15.98
CA LEU A 253 2.22 -29.46 -15.06
C LEU A 253 1.44 -28.33 -15.75
N GLY A 254 1.49 -28.25 -17.08
CA GLY A 254 0.74 -27.28 -17.88
C GLY A 254 -0.64 -27.75 -18.36
N MET A 255 -0.97 -29.05 -18.22
CA MET A 255 -2.24 -29.61 -18.68
C MET A 255 -3.40 -29.26 -17.74
N SER A 256 -4.53 -28.82 -18.31
CA SER A 256 -5.80 -28.59 -17.61
C SER A 256 -6.92 -29.39 -18.31
N PRO A 257 -7.63 -30.28 -17.60
CA PRO A 257 -7.42 -30.64 -16.19
C PRO A 257 -6.07 -31.37 -15.96
N PRO A 258 -5.47 -31.27 -14.76
CA PRO A 258 -4.25 -32.01 -14.43
C PRO A 258 -4.43 -33.52 -14.54
N ASP A 259 -3.43 -34.22 -15.08
CA ASP A 259 -3.34 -35.69 -15.05
C ASP A 259 -2.50 -36.12 -13.84
N PRO A 260 -3.11 -36.63 -12.75
CA PRO A 260 -2.38 -36.95 -11.53
C PRO A 260 -1.32 -38.04 -11.70
N GLU A 261 -1.60 -39.08 -12.51
CA GLU A 261 -0.67 -40.18 -12.71
C GLU A 261 0.53 -39.72 -13.54
N LEU A 262 0.30 -38.93 -14.60
CA LEU A 262 1.36 -38.37 -15.41
C LEU A 262 2.26 -37.43 -14.59
N ILE A 263 1.68 -36.53 -13.79
CA ILE A 263 2.44 -35.61 -12.94
C ILE A 263 3.24 -36.38 -11.89
N HIS A 264 2.64 -37.37 -11.23
CA HIS A 264 3.33 -38.20 -10.24
C HIS A 264 4.55 -38.90 -10.83
N LEU A 265 4.41 -39.49 -12.02
CA LEU A 265 5.52 -40.15 -12.72
C LEU A 265 6.58 -39.15 -13.20
N ALA A 266 6.18 -37.98 -13.69
CA ALA A 266 7.08 -36.93 -14.16
C ALA A 266 7.85 -36.23 -13.03
N MET A 267 7.35 -36.26 -11.79
CA MET A 267 8.05 -35.70 -10.62
C MET A 267 9.10 -36.62 -10.02
N GLN A 268 9.21 -37.88 -10.47
CA GLN A 268 10.20 -38.83 -9.95
C GLN A 268 11.62 -38.44 -10.36
N ASP A 269 12.55 -38.58 -9.43
CA ASP A 269 13.95 -38.21 -9.60
C ASP A 269 14.90 -39.35 -9.16
N ARG A 270 16.00 -39.49 -9.91
CA ARG A 270 17.12 -40.40 -9.60
C ARG A 270 18.47 -39.71 -9.58
N VAL A 271 18.52 -38.39 -9.74
CA VAL A 271 19.77 -37.63 -9.83
C VAL A 271 20.11 -36.99 -8.49
N HIS A 272 19.19 -36.32 -7.82
CA HIS A 272 19.52 -35.53 -6.64
C HIS A 272 18.72 -35.90 -5.39
N GLN A 273 17.44 -36.23 -5.53
CA GLN A 273 16.52 -36.47 -4.42
C GLN A 273 16.88 -37.74 -3.65
N PRO A 274 17.23 -38.89 -4.27
CA PRO A 274 17.58 -40.09 -3.51
C PRO A 274 18.77 -39.90 -2.58
N TYR A 275 19.70 -39.02 -2.96
CA TYR A 275 20.89 -38.71 -2.17
C TYR A 275 20.59 -37.66 -1.09
N ARG A 276 19.82 -36.62 -1.42
CA ARG A 276 19.50 -35.54 -0.48
C ARG A 276 18.45 -35.93 0.56
N GLN A 277 17.56 -36.86 0.26
CA GLN A 277 16.54 -37.29 1.21
C GLN A 277 17.12 -37.98 2.45
N THR A 278 18.37 -38.45 2.42
CA THR A 278 19.04 -39.02 3.60
C THR A 278 19.32 -37.98 4.68
N LEU A 279 19.31 -36.69 4.32
CA LEU A 279 19.47 -35.56 5.25
C LEU A 279 18.18 -35.22 5.99
N ILE A 280 17.04 -35.81 5.58
CA ILE A 280 15.71 -35.49 6.09
C ILE A 280 15.03 -36.78 6.54
N PRO A 281 15.09 -37.10 7.85
CA PRO A 281 14.44 -38.28 8.40
C PRO A 281 12.96 -38.36 7.99
N GLY A 282 12.55 -39.51 7.43
CA GLY A 282 11.17 -39.76 7.01
C GLY A 282 10.81 -39.38 5.58
N LEU A 283 11.65 -38.61 4.86
CA LEU A 283 11.31 -38.18 3.49
C LEU A 283 11.21 -39.36 2.51
N SER A 284 12.06 -40.38 2.66
CA SER A 284 11.99 -41.58 1.81
C SER A 284 10.65 -42.29 1.94
N GLN A 285 10.13 -42.40 3.18
CA GLN A 285 8.85 -43.02 3.47
C GLN A 285 7.67 -42.18 2.95
N VAL A 286 7.78 -40.85 2.98
CA VAL A 286 6.79 -39.96 2.35
C VAL A 286 6.72 -40.21 0.84
N VAL A 287 7.87 -40.25 0.16
CA VAL A 287 7.95 -40.49 -1.30
C VAL A 287 7.40 -41.87 -1.67
N GLU A 288 7.66 -42.89 -0.87
CA GLU A 288 7.23 -44.28 -1.14
C GLU A 288 5.75 -44.55 -0.81
N SER A 289 5.20 -43.90 0.22
CA SER A 289 3.83 -44.18 0.71
C SER A 289 2.73 -43.38 0.02
N MET A 290 3.08 -42.30 -0.68
CA MET A 290 2.11 -41.36 -1.28
C MET A 290 2.08 -41.43 -2.81
N SER A 291 0.89 -41.60 -3.35
CA SER A 291 0.59 -41.57 -4.78
C SER A 291 -0.82 -41.01 -5.01
N PRO A 292 -1.18 -40.59 -6.22
CA PRO A 292 -2.54 -40.15 -6.53
C PRO A 292 -3.62 -41.20 -6.21
N LYS A 293 -3.26 -42.50 -6.24
CA LYS A 293 -4.15 -43.61 -5.88
C LYS A 293 -4.37 -43.77 -4.37
N THR A 294 -3.37 -43.43 -3.56
CA THR A 294 -3.41 -43.60 -2.10
C THR A 294 -3.79 -42.32 -1.35
N GLN A 295 -3.78 -41.18 -2.03
CA GLN A 295 -4.15 -39.89 -1.46
C GLN A 295 -4.92 -39.05 -2.49
N PRO A 296 -6.25 -38.90 -2.35
CA PRO A 296 -7.03 -38.06 -3.25
C PRO A 296 -6.53 -36.61 -3.24
N GLY A 297 -6.45 -36.00 -4.43
CA GLY A 297 -5.97 -34.62 -4.60
C GLY A 297 -4.45 -34.48 -4.69
N PHE A 298 -3.66 -35.50 -4.33
CA PHE A 298 -2.19 -35.48 -4.41
C PHE A 298 -1.71 -35.76 -5.84
N LEU A 299 -0.69 -35.00 -6.28
CA LEU A 299 -0.08 -35.15 -7.61
C LEU A 299 1.36 -35.62 -7.54
N GLY A 300 2.12 -35.20 -6.52
CA GLY A 300 3.52 -35.60 -6.36
C GLY A 300 4.20 -34.84 -5.25
N VAL A 301 5.38 -35.31 -4.84
CA VAL A 301 6.15 -34.72 -3.74
C VAL A 301 7.62 -34.68 -4.11
N CYS A 302 8.29 -33.60 -3.77
CA CYS A 302 9.73 -33.46 -3.97
C CYS A 302 10.37 -32.63 -2.86
N LEU A 303 11.70 -32.72 -2.78
CA LEU A 303 12.50 -31.84 -1.93
C LEU A 303 12.55 -30.42 -2.53
N SER A 304 12.30 -29.39 -1.74
CA SER A 304 12.40 -27.98 -2.15
C SER A 304 13.81 -27.45 -1.87
N GLY A 305 14.62 -27.34 -2.91
CA GLY A 305 15.98 -26.81 -2.83
C GLY A 305 16.90 -27.62 -1.93
N ALA A 306 17.83 -26.94 -1.26
CA ALA A 306 18.83 -27.57 -0.41
C ALA A 306 18.41 -27.74 1.06
N GLY A 307 17.32 -27.08 1.47
CA GLY A 307 16.82 -27.14 2.84
C GLY A 307 15.81 -28.28 3.04
N PRO A 308 15.33 -28.50 4.27
CA PRO A 308 14.43 -29.60 4.61
C PRO A 308 12.97 -29.42 4.16
N THR A 309 12.61 -28.32 3.51
CA THR A 309 11.24 -28.10 3.04
C THR A 309 10.85 -29.15 2.00
N ILE A 310 9.66 -29.73 2.19
CA ILE A 310 9.07 -30.71 1.28
C ILE A 310 7.94 -30.01 0.54
N LEU A 311 7.94 -30.10 -0.79
CA LEU A 311 6.93 -29.51 -1.65
C LEU A 311 6.05 -30.61 -2.24
N ALA A 312 4.79 -30.66 -1.81
CA ALA A 312 3.78 -31.53 -2.39
C ALA A 312 2.87 -30.74 -3.34
N LEU A 313 2.69 -31.22 -4.56
CA LEU A 313 1.73 -30.65 -5.50
C LEU A 313 0.38 -31.34 -5.34
N ALA A 314 -0.69 -30.55 -5.31
CA ALA A 314 -2.03 -31.03 -5.07
C ALA A 314 -3.10 -30.17 -5.74
N THR A 315 -4.28 -30.74 -6.02
CA THR A 315 -5.47 -30.02 -6.49
C THR A 315 -6.53 -29.83 -5.40
N SER A 316 -6.51 -30.65 -4.37
CA SER A 316 -7.43 -30.61 -3.23
C SER A 316 -6.84 -31.34 -2.02
N ASN A 317 -7.56 -31.39 -0.89
CA ASN A 317 -7.17 -32.09 0.34
C ASN A 317 -5.82 -31.64 0.93
N PHE A 318 -5.50 -30.34 0.81
CA PHE A 318 -4.20 -29.79 1.20
C PHE A 318 -3.82 -30.07 2.66
N GLU A 319 -4.75 -29.87 3.59
CA GLU A 319 -4.51 -30.09 5.01
C GLU A 319 -4.29 -31.57 5.34
N GLU A 320 -5.06 -32.47 4.73
CA GLU A 320 -4.90 -33.91 4.92
C GLU A 320 -3.54 -34.40 4.39
N ILE A 321 -3.15 -33.91 3.20
CA ILE A 321 -1.85 -34.18 2.59
C ILE A 321 -0.73 -33.68 3.52
N ALA A 322 -0.80 -32.44 3.99
CA ALA A 322 0.19 -31.86 4.89
C ALA A 322 0.31 -32.66 6.20
N ASN A 323 -0.82 -32.96 6.84
CA ASN A 323 -0.85 -33.69 8.10
C ASN A 323 -0.30 -35.12 7.97
N LYS A 324 -0.58 -35.81 6.86
CA LYS A 324 -0.04 -37.14 6.57
C LYS A 324 1.48 -37.11 6.37
N ILE A 325 1.99 -36.12 5.63
CA ILE A 325 3.43 -35.92 5.45
C ILE A 325 4.09 -35.64 6.82
N ILE A 326 3.55 -34.70 7.59
CA ILE A 326 4.08 -34.33 8.91
C ILE A 326 4.09 -35.53 9.86
N ALA A 327 3.02 -36.32 9.89
CA ALA A 327 2.96 -37.53 10.72
C ALA A 327 4.05 -38.53 10.33
N THR A 328 4.25 -38.77 9.03
CA THR A 328 5.27 -39.69 8.52
C THR A 328 6.68 -39.22 8.88
N LEU A 329 6.97 -37.92 8.77
CA LEU A 329 8.25 -37.35 9.18
C LEU A 329 8.49 -37.50 10.68
N ARG A 330 7.46 -37.23 11.51
CA ARG A 330 7.55 -37.37 12.96
C ARG A 330 7.84 -38.81 13.36
N GLU A 331 7.14 -39.79 12.80
CA GLU A 331 7.34 -41.21 13.12
C GLU A 331 8.77 -41.71 12.90
N HIS A 332 9.46 -41.13 11.91
CA HIS A 332 10.80 -41.52 11.51
C HIS A 332 11.90 -40.61 12.06
N ASN A 333 11.55 -39.62 12.88
CA ASN A 333 12.52 -38.79 13.58
C ASN A 333 12.92 -39.41 14.94
N GLN A 334 14.19 -39.27 15.34
CA GLN A 334 14.76 -40.00 16.49
C GLN A 334 13.97 -39.83 17.81
N ASN A 335 13.43 -38.63 18.04
CA ASN A 335 12.68 -38.31 19.26
C ASN A 335 11.15 -38.33 19.05
N LYS A 336 10.67 -38.72 17.87
CA LYS A 336 9.26 -38.59 17.41
C LYS A 336 8.68 -37.17 17.48
N GLU A 337 9.53 -36.18 17.74
CA GLU A 337 9.22 -34.77 17.74
C GLU A 337 9.88 -34.12 16.52
N LEU A 338 9.08 -33.43 15.73
CA LEU A 338 9.54 -32.57 14.65
C LEU A 338 8.50 -31.45 14.50
N PRO A 339 8.77 -30.26 15.03
CA PRO A 339 7.96 -29.10 14.74
C PRO A 339 7.99 -28.84 13.23
N CYS A 340 6.81 -28.72 12.63
CA CYS A 340 6.66 -28.43 11.21
C CYS A 340 5.57 -27.40 11.05
N GLU A 341 5.84 -26.38 10.25
CA GLU A 341 4.80 -25.53 9.69
C GLU A 341 4.41 -26.05 8.31
N TRP A 342 3.20 -25.76 7.85
CA TRP A 342 2.85 -25.99 6.45
C TRP A 342 2.03 -24.83 5.90
N LYS A 343 2.16 -24.59 4.58
CA LYS A 343 1.48 -23.52 3.86
C LYS A 343 1.01 -24.00 2.49
N VAL A 344 -0.14 -23.52 2.05
CA VAL A 344 -0.57 -23.64 0.65
C VAL A 344 -0.05 -22.42 -0.10
N LEU A 345 0.76 -22.66 -1.12
CA LEU A 345 1.40 -21.65 -1.95
C LEU A 345 0.98 -21.84 -3.39
N GLU A 346 1.00 -20.74 -4.14
CA GLU A 346 0.67 -20.73 -5.57
C GLU A 346 1.88 -20.24 -6.37
N PRO A 347 1.92 -20.48 -7.70
CA PRO A 347 2.87 -19.81 -8.56
C PRO A 347 2.78 -18.30 -8.39
N ALA A 348 3.89 -17.66 -8.01
CA ALA A 348 3.98 -16.21 -7.86
C ALA A 348 4.33 -15.51 -9.18
N GLU A 349 4.03 -14.23 -9.29
CA GLU A 349 4.66 -13.37 -10.28
C GLU A 349 6.12 -13.11 -9.91
N GLY A 350 6.94 -12.74 -10.90
CA GLY A 350 8.36 -12.50 -10.70
C GLY A 350 8.62 -11.25 -9.88
N THR A 351 9.89 -10.99 -9.59
CA THR A 351 10.28 -9.77 -8.91
C THR A 351 9.80 -8.55 -9.69
N HIS A 352 9.13 -7.65 -8.98
CA HIS A 352 8.64 -6.41 -9.56
C HIS A 352 8.88 -5.24 -8.62
N LEU A 353 9.07 -4.08 -9.26
CA LEU A 353 9.00 -2.80 -8.59
C LEU A 353 7.53 -2.45 -8.42
N GLN A 354 7.07 -2.46 -7.17
CA GLN A 354 5.90 -1.69 -6.81
C GLN A 354 6.43 -0.31 -6.41
N THR A 355 6.47 0.64 -7.34
CA THR A 355 6.39 2.05 -6.92
C THR A 355 5.27 2.10 -5.90
N ILE A 356 5.39 2.89 -4.82
CA ILE A 356 4.22 3.17 -3.98
C ILE A 356 3.27 4.01 -4.85
N SER A 357 2.68 3.34 -5.83
CA SER A 357 1.56 3.70 -6.63
C SER A 357 0.47 3.71 -5.61
N LYS A 358 0.16 4.91 -5.13
CA LYS A 358 -1.22 5.23 -4.81
C LYS A 358 -2.08 4.51 -5.86
N MET A 359 -3.16 3.85 -5.43
CA MET A 359 -4.24 3.59 -6.38
C MET A 359 -4.46 4.84 -7.22
N PRO A 360 -4.74 4.73 -8.53
CA PRO A 360 -4.98 5.91 -9.35
C PRO A 360 -5.89 6.85 -8.55
N PRO A 361 -5.45 8.08 -8.28
CA PRO A 361 -6.06 8.95 -7.29
C PRO A 361 -7.55 9.13 -7.63
N VAL A 362 -8.41 8.49 -6.83
CA VAL A 362 -9.85 8.47 -7.08
C VAL A 362 -10.45 9.76 -6.50
N PRO A 363 -11.28 10.50 -7.24
CA PRO A 363 -11.97 11.65 -6.67
C PRO A 363 -12.95 11.20 -5.56
N PRO A 364 -13.24 12.05 -4.57
CA PRO A 364 -14.12 11.67 -3.46
C PRO A 364 -15.53 11.29 -3.94
N PRO A 365 -16.25 10.40 -3.23
CA PRO A 365 -17.64 10.10 -3.55
C PRO A 365 -18.53 11.33 -3.76
N LYS A 366 -19.37 11.28 -4.81
CA LYS A 366 -20.40 12.29 -5.08
C LYS A 366 -21.44 12.26 -3.95
N GLY A 367 -21.96 13.42 -3.55
CA GLY A 367 -22.92 13.51 -2.46
C GLY A 367 -22.68 14.64 -1.46
N VAL A 368 -23.37 14.55 -0.33
CA VAL A 368 -23.26 15.51 0.77
C VAL A 368 -22.18 15.05 1.74
N TRP A 369 -21.17 15.89 1.90
CA TRP A 369 -20.09 15.78 2.86
C TRP A 369 -20.30 16.80 3.98
N VAL A 370 -19.87 16.46 5.20
CA VAL A 370 -19.98 17.38 6.34
C VAL A 370 -18.59 17.81 6.81
N PRO A 371 -18.27 19.12 6.79
CA PRO A 371 -17.15 19.65 7.55
C PRO A 371 -17.52 19.63 9.04
N VAL A 372 -17.08 18.59 9.75
CA VAL A 372 -17.46 18.38 11.15
C VAL A 372 -16.75 19.37 12.06
N PRO A 373 -17.44 19.92 13.08
CA PRO A 373 -16.77 20.68 14.13
C PRO A 373 -15.82 19.78 14.92
N THR A 374 -14.74 20.36 15.45
CA THR A 374 -13.93 19.66 16.45
C THR A 374 -14.59 19.82 17.81
N PHE A 375 -14.93 18.73 18.48
CA PHE A 375 -15.57 18.80 19.80
C PHE A 375 -14.53 18.86 20.93
N PHE A 376 -14.85 19.65 21.96
CA PHE A 376 -14.02 19.82 23.14
C PHE A 376 -14.83 19.51 24.39
N LYS A 377 -14.14 19.08 25.45
CA LYS A 377 -14.76 18.76 26.74
C LYS A 377 -15.44 20.00 27.33
N SER A 378 -16.62 19.78 27.92
CA SER A 378 -17.41 20.80 28.60
C SER A 378 -16.62 21.45 29.74
N LYS A 379 -16.98 22.70 30.09
CA LYS A 379 -16.50 23.38 31.32
C LYS A 379 -16.78 22.59 32.61
N SER A 380 -17.76 21.68 32.56
CA SER A 380 -18.11 20.78 33.67
C SER A 380 -17.21 19.55 33.79
N ALA A 381 -16.36 19.28 32.78
CA ALA A 381 -15.44 18.14 32.80
C ALA A 381 -14.32 18.35 33.82
N THR A 382 -13.91 17.27 34.49
CA THR A 382 -12.90 17.31 35.56
C THR A 382 -11.50 17.69 35.07
N ASP A 383 -11.22 17.46 33.78
CA ASP A 383 -9.96 17.74 33.10
C ASP A 383 -10.02 19.00 32.22
N PHE A 384 -11.07 19.82 32.35
CA PHE A 384 -11.24 21.02 31.54
C PHE A 384 -10.11 22.03 31.75
N ASP A 385 -9.53 22.51 30.65
CA ASP A 385 -8.57 23.60 30.61
C ASP A 385 -9.20 24.80 29.84
N PRO A 386 -9.37 25.97 30.48
CA PRO A 386 -9.97 27.14 29.83
C PRO A 386 -9.09 27.77 28.74
N VAL A 387 -7.80 27.45 28.69
CA VAL A 387 -6.87 27.94 27.65
C VAL A 387 -6.83 26.96 26.48
N THR A 388 -6.70 25.67 26.78
CA THR A 388 -6.63 24.61 25.77
C THR A 388 -7.62 23.49 26.07
N PRO A 389 -8.93 23.70 25.83
CA PRO A 389 -9.94 22.68 26.10
C PRO A 389 -9.56 21.32 25.50
N PRO A 390 -9.57 20.24 26.31
CA PRO A 390 -9.28 18.88 25.82
C PRO A 390 -10.26 18.45 24.74
N LEU A 391 -9.82 17.56 23.85
CA LEU A 391 -10.66 16.99 22.80
C LEU A 391 -11.77 16.11 23.40
N ASP A 392 -12.97 16.20 22.83
CA ASP A 392 -14.05 15.25 23.12
C ASP A 392 -14.21 14.24 21.98
N LEU A 393 -13.38 13.20 22.02
CA LEU A 393 -13.34 12.16 20.99
C LEU A 393 -14.62 11.33 20.93
N ASP A 394 -15.35 11.21 22.05
CA ASP A 394 -16.61 10.47 22.10
C ASP A 394 -17.71 11.25 21.39
N ALA A 395 -17.87 12.54 21.70
CA ALA A 395 -18.79 13.42 20.97
C ALA A 395 -18.43 13.49 19.47
N GLN A 396 -17.13 13.53 19.14
CA GLN A 396 -16.66 13.52 17.76
C GLN A 396 -17.09 12.25 17.00
N ALA A 397 -16.91 11.08 17.62
CA ALA A 397 -17.30 9.81 17.03
C ALA A 397 -18.83 9.65 16.97
N GLU A 398 -19.54 10.04 18.02
CA GLU A 398 -21.01 9.99 18.07
C GLU A 398 -21.63 10.83 16.94
N HIS A 399 -21.15 12.08 16.78
CA HIS A 399 -21.61 12.95 15.70
C HIS A 399 -21.33 12.35 14.33
N GLY A 400 -20.09 11.91 14.08
CA GLY A 400 -19.70 11.31 12.81
C GLY A 400 -20.54 10.08 12.45
N LEU A 401 -20.77 9.18 13.41
CA LEU A 401 -21.58 7.98 13.20
C LEU A 401 -23.06 8.31 12.96
N GLY A 402 -23.60 9.31 13.66
CA GLY A 402 -24.96 9.81 13.41
C GLY A 402 -25.13 10.32 11.98
N LEU A 403 -24.15 11.08 11.49
CA LEU A 403 -24.12 11.58 10.11
C LEU A 403 -24.04 10.45 9.08
N ALA A 404 -23.15 9.47 9.29
CA ALA A 404 -23.00 8.32 8.41
C ALA A 404 -24.31 7.50 8.29
N ARG A 405 -24.98 7.27 9.43
CA ARG A 405 -26.28 6.59 9.47
C ARG A 405 -27.39 7.39 8.79
N SER A 406 -27.23 8.70 8.68
CA SER A 406 -28.17 9.61 8.02
C SER A 406 -27.93 9.77 6.51
N GLY A 407 -26.98 9.01 5.94
CA GLY A 407 -26.70 8.99 4.50
C GLY A 407 -25.68 10.02 4.03
N ILE A 408 -24.97 10.68 4.95
CA ILE A 408 -23.78 11.49 4.60
C ILE A 408 -22.72 10.57 4.00
N VAL A 409 -22.09 11.00 2.89
CA VAL A 409 -21.14 10.15 2.15
C VAL A 409 -19.72 10.23 2.69
N GLY A 410 -19.39 11.26 3.48
CA GLY A 410 -18.07 11.41 4.06
C GLY A 410 -17.95 12.63 4.98
N LEU A 411 -16.88 12.65 5.79
CA LEU A 411 -16.56 13.76 6.69
C LEU A 411 -15.33 14.52 6.19
N VAL A 412 -15.37 15.86 6.33
CA VAL A 412 -14.20 16.72 6.26
C VAL A 412 -13.81 17.11 7.68
N VAL A 413 -12.65 16.63 8.14
CA VAL A 413 -12.13 16.90 9.49
C VAL A 413 -11.10 18.03 9.38
N PHE A 414 -11.09 18.97 10.33
CA PHE A 414 -10.18 20.13 10.34
C PHE A 414 -10.31 21.10 9.14
N GLY A 415 -11.49 21.16 8.52
CA GLY A 415 -11.84 22.33 7.71
C GLY A 415 -12.01 23.60 8.56
N SER A 416 -12.51 24.68 7.96
CA SER A 416 -12.82 25.91 8.69
C SER A 416 -13.78 25.66 9.88
N THR A 417 -14.82 24.86 9.67
CA THR A 417 -15.76 24.42 10.74
C THR A 417 -15.08 23.56 11.80
N GLY A 418 -14.06 22.79 11.42
CA GLY A 418 -13.29 21.95 12.35
C GLY A 418 -12.26 22.73 13.16
N GLU A 419 -12.23 24.06 13.09
CA GLU A 419 -11.25 24.92 13.77
C GLU A 419 -9.81 24.51 13.46
N GLY A 420 -9.53 24.02 12.23
CA GLY A 420 -8.28 23.34 11.90
C GLY A 420 -7.00 24.12 12.21
N VAL A 421 -7.04 25.46 12.15
CA VAL A 421 -5.93 26.36 12.49
C VAL A 421 -5.65 26.47 14.00
N HIS A 422 -6.59 26.07 14.84
CA HIS A 422 -6.48 26.06 16.31
C HIS A 422 -6.14 24.67 16.87
N ILE A 423 -5.97 23.66 15.99
CA ILE A 423 -5.67 22.29 16.40
C ILE A 423 -4.17 22.02 16.24
N HIS A 424 -3.51 21.72 17.34
CA HIS A 424 -2.09 21.37 17.34
C HIS A 424 -1.84 20.09 16.52
N PRO A 425 -0.74 19.98 15.75
CA PRO A 425 -0.44 18.80 14.92
C PRO A 425 -0.62 17.44 15.63
N ARG A 426 -0.10 17.31 16.86
CA ARG A 426 -0.27 16.10 17.70
C ARG A 426 -1.74 15.69 17.92
N ASP A 427 -2.63 16.67 18.11
CA ASP A 427 -4.06 16.46 18.40
C ASP A 427 -4.78 15.99 17.12
N ARG A 428 -4.33 16.48 15.95
CA ARG A 428 -4.95 16.17 14.66
C ARG A 428 -4.92 14.67 14.38
N LYS A 429 -3.78 14.04 14.65
CA LYS A 429 -3.57 12.59 14.47
C LYS A 429 -4.48 11.77 15.36
N VAL A 430 -4.64 12.20 16.62
CA VAL A 430 -5.49 11.51 17.61
C VAL A 430 -6.95 11.51 17.17
N VAL A 431 -7.50 12.65 16.72
CA VAL A 431 -8.89 12.73 16.28
C VAL A 431 -9.14 11.88 15.03
N LEU A 432 -8.28 11.97 14.01
CA LEU A 432 -8.45 11.19 12.78
C LEU A 432 -8.37 9.69 13.04
N ARG A 433 -7.38 9.26 13.84
CA ARG A 433 -7.24 7.84 14.22
C ARG A 433 -8.44 7.35 15.01
N SER A 434 -8.88 8.13 16.01
CA SER A 434 -10.07 7.82 16.81
C SER A 434 -11.32 7.67 15.94
N LEU A 435 -11.54 8.58 14.98
CA LEU A 435 -12.65 8.47 14.04
C LEU A 435 -12.55 7.19 13.20
N ALA A 436 -11.41 6.95 12.54
CA ALA A 436 -11.23 5.76 11.71
C ALA A 436 -11.50 4.46 12.49
N ASP A 437 -11.00 4.35 13.72
CA ASP A 437 -11.19 3.19 14.58
C ASP A 437 -12.66 3.02 15.00
N ARG A 438 -13.32 4.09 15.43
CA ARG A 438 -14.72 4.04 15.88
C ARG A 438 -15.69 3.76 14.73
N PHE A 439 -15.40 4.26 13.52
CA PHE A 439 -16.15 3.91 12.31
C PHE A 439 -16.00 2.44 11.94
N ALA A 440 -14.77 1.91 11.95
CA ALA A 440 -14.53 0.49 11.70
C ALA A 440 -15.27 -0.41 12.71
N GLN A 441 -15.19 -0.08 14.00
CA GLN A 441 -15.91 -0.80 15.06
C GLN A 441 -17.43 -0.75 14.91
N ALA A 442 -17.98 0.35 14.39
CA ALA A 442 -19.40 0.53 14.17
C ALA A 442 -19.92 -0.08 12.85
N GLY A 443 -19.10 -0.83 12.11
CA GLY A 443 -19.48 -1.49 10.86
C GLY A 443 -19.34 -0.62 9.60
N PHE A 444 -18.61 0.50 9.68
CA PHE A 444 -18.28 1.36 8.55
C PHE A 444 -16.76 1.35 8.29
N PRO A 445 -16.16 0.20 7.93
CA PRO A 445 -14.74 0.15 7.61
C PRO A 445 -14.44 1.04 6.41
N ASN A 446 -13.34 1.81 6.47
CA ASN A 446 -12.92 2.72 5.41
C ASN A 446 -13.96 3.79 5.04
N TYR A 447 -14.76 4.26 6.02
CA TYR A 447 -15.68 5.37 5.78
C TYR A 447 -14.92 6.60 5.23
N PRO A 448 -15.47 7.33 4.23
CA PRO A 448 -14.75 8.42 3.58
C PRO A 448 -14.40 9.57 4.53
N LEU A 449 -13.10 9.82 4.69
CA LEU A 449 -12.52 10.88 5.51
C LEU A 449 -11.58 11.75 4.69
N MET A 450 -11.81 13.05 4.76
CA MET A 450 -10.98 14.08 4.13
C MET A 450 -10.40 14.99 5.21
N ALA A 451 -9.08 15.20 5.22
CA ALA A 451 -8.39 16.02 6.20
C ALA A 451 -8.11 17.43 5.64
N GLY A 452 -8.68 18.45 6.27
CA GLY A 452 -8.46 19.85 5.95
C GLY A 452 -7.08 20.31 6.39
N THR A 453 -6.32 20.91 5.49
CA THR A 453 -5.05 21.57 5.77
C THR A 453 -5.26 23.07 5.60
N ALA A 454 -4.98 23.82 6.67
CA ALA A 454 -5.23 25.26 6.74
C ALA A 454 -3.94 26.00 7.09
N THR A 455 -2.85 25.61 6.41
CA THR A 455 -1.51 26.18 6.60
C THR A 455 -1.05 26.87 5.33
N ASN A 456 -0.02 27.72 5.44
CA ASN A 456 0.50 28.47 4.29
C ASN A 456 1.81 27.87 3.73
N SER A 457 2.57 27.14 4.54
CA SER A 457 3.82 26.47 4.14
C SER A 457 3.52 25.17 3.39
N ILE A 458 4.35 24.86 2.39
CA ILE A 458 4.27 23.60 1.64
C ILE A 458 4.66 22.44 2.55
N GLU A 459 5.76 22.60 3.29
CA GLU A 459 6.31 21.60 4.21
C GLU A 459 5.29 21.22 5.27
N GLU A 460 4.71 22.20 5.96
CA GLU A 460 3.70 21.96 6.99
C GLU A 460 2.42 21.33 6.39
N THR A 461 1.99 21.78 5.21
CA THR A 461 0.85 21.17 4.51
C THR A 461 1.13 19.70 4.20
N VAL A 462 2.31 19.38 3.68
CA VAL A 462 2.71 18.01 3.34
C VAL A 462 2.82 17.14 4.60
N GLU A 463 3.40 17.64 5.69
CA GLU A 463 3.46 16.95 6.99
C GLU A 463 2.05 16.59 7.48
N GLN A 464 1.10 17.53 7.42
CA GLN A 464 -0.29 17.27 7.81
C GLN A 464 -0.97 16.23 6.90
N LEU A 465 -0.66 16.19 5.61
CA LEU A 465 -1.18 15.19 4.67
C LEU A 465 -0.57 13.80 4.89
N VAL A 466 0.71 13.74 5.25
CA VAL A 466 1.40 12.50 5.65
C VAL A 466 0.78 11.93 6.92
N ASP A 467 0.59 12.76 7.95
CA ASP A 467 -0.08 12.34 9.17
C ASP A 467 -1.51 11.88 8.90
N ALA A 468 -2.29 12.63 8.11
CA ALA A 468 -3.64 12.25 7.73
C ALA A 468 -3.68 10.88 7.03
N SER A 469 -2.80 10.65 6.06
CA SER A 469 -2.67 9.37 5.36
C SER A 469 -2.37 8.22 6.31
N SER A 470 -1.45 8.42 7.28
CA SER A 470 -1.09 7.40 8.28
C SER A 470 -2.25 7.02 9.21
N THR A 471 -3.28 7.86 9.31
CA THR A 471 -4.48 7.63 10.14
C THR A 471 -5.68 7.07 9.37
N GLY A 472 -5.54 6.88 8.05
CA GLY A 472 -6.59 6.32 7.20
C GLY A 472 -7.45 7.34 6.47
N ALA A 473 -7.18 8.66 6.59
CA ALA A 473 -7.84 9.65 5.74
C ALA A 473 -7.43 9.44 4.27
N GLN A 474 -8.40 9.52 3.36
CA GLN A 474 -8.15 9.20 1.95
C GLN A 474 -8.00 10.45 1.07
N TRP A 475 -8.36 11.64 1.56
CA TRP A 475 -8.19 12.90 0.82
C TRP A 475 -7.66 14.02 1.70
N GLY A 476 -6.91 14.94 1.10
CA GLY A 476 -6.57 16.25 1.67
C GLY A 476 -7.48 17.34 1.13
N LEU A 477 -7.87 18.31 1.97
CA LEU A 477 -8.55 19.54 1.54
C LEU A 477 -7.66 20.74 1.84
N CYS A 478 -7.00 21.29 0.82
CA CYS A 478 -5.94 22.27 0.98
C CYS A 478 -6.45 23.70 0.71
N LEU A 479 -6.49 24.54 1.76
CA LEU A 479 -6.89 25.94 1.66
C LEU A 479 -5.86 26.74 0.85
N ALA A 480 -6.33 27.56 -0.09
CA ALA A 480 -5.46 28.49 -0.80
C ALA A 480 -4.73 29.42 0.19
N PRO A 481 -3.38 29.53 0.13
CA PRO A 481 -2.59 30.25 1.12
C PRO A 481 -2.89 31.75 1.08
N GLY A 482 -3.41 32.27 2.20
CA GLY A 482 -4.01 33.60 2.27
C GLY A 482 -3.20 34.67 3.00
N TYR A 483 -2.16 34.31 3.77
CA TYR A 483 -1.52 35.28 4.67
C TYR A 483 -0.90 36.48 3.90
N ASN A 484 -0.20 36.21 2.80
CA ASN A 484 0.44 37.22 1.94
C ASN A 484 -0.40 37.57 0.69
N ALA A 485 -1.73 37.48 0.78
CA ALA A 485 -2.65 37.61 -0.37
C ALA A 485 -2.33 38.73 -1.38
N PRO A 486 -1.98 39.97 -0.98
CA PRO A 486 -1.77 41.07 -1.93
C PRO A 486 -0.66 40.83 -2.97
N VAL A 487 0.28 39.93 -2.70
CA VAL A 487 1.42 39.63 -3.59
C VAL A 487 1.36 38.21 -4.18
N VAL A 488 0.29 37.46 -3.93
CA VAL A 488 0.11 36.10 -4.46
C VAL A 488 -0.41 36.17 -5.90
N SER A 489 0.38 35.65 -6.84
CA SER A 489 -0.01 35.52 -8.25
C SER A 489 -0.73 34.20 -8.55
N GLN A 490 -1.45 34.11 -9.67
CA GLN A 490 -2.05 32.84 -10.12
C GLN A 490 -0.98 31.78 -10.41
N GLU A 491 0.17 32.18 -10.96
CA GLU A 491 1.32 31.29 -11.15
C GLU A 491 1.85 30.77 -9.81
N GLY A 492 1.94 31.62 -8.79
CA GLY A 492 2.32 31.20 -7.44
C GLY A 492 1.34 30.19 -6.84
N ILE A 493 0.03 30.39 -7.02
CA ILE A 493 -1.01 29.43 -6.60
C ILE A 493 -0.84 28.09 -7.32
N LEU A 494 -0.66 28.12 -8.65
CA LEU A 494 -0.45 26.94 -9.48
C LEU A 494 0.76 26.13 -8.99
N LEU A 495 1.91 26.80 -8.79
CA LEU A 495 3.14 26.18 -8.32
C LEU A 495 3.00 25.61 -6.91
N TRP A 496 2.33 26.34 -6.01
CA TRP A 496 2.12 25.89 -4.63
C TRP A 496 1.28 24.61 -4.56
N PHE A 497 0.12 24.59 -5.22
CA PHE A 497 -0.74 23.39 -5.23
C PHE A 497 -0.05 22.22 -5.95
N THR A 498 0.70 22.47 -7.02
CA THR A 498 1.49 21.44 -7.71
C THR A 498 2.55 20.84 -6.79
N ALA A 499 3.28 21.66 -6.05
CA ALA A 499 4.29 21.20 -5.10
C ALA A 499 3.68 20.35 -3.97
N VAL A 500 2.57 20.79 -3.38
CA VAL A 500 1.83 20.03 -2.38
C VAL A 500 1.31 18.71 -2.96
N ALA A 501 0.74 18.73 -4.16
CA ALA A 501 0.18 17.54 -4.79
C ALA A 501 1.26 16.50 -5.16
N ASN A 502 2.44 16.94 -5.58
CA ASN A 502 3.59 16.08 -5.86
C ASN A 502 4.10 15.36 -4.61
N ALA A 503 4.09 16.04 -3.45
CA ALA A 503 4.64 15.53 -2.21
C ALA A 503 3.63 14.83 -1.29
N SER A 504 2.32 15.10 -1.46
CA SER A 504 1.27 14.47 -0.66
C SER A 504 1.23 12.96 -0.91
N PRO A 505 0.98 12.11 0.09
CA PRO A 505 0.74 10.67 -0.07
C PRO A 505 -0.72 10.31 -0.41
N ILE A 506 -1.65 11.26 -0.31
CA ILE A 506 -3.07 11.10 -0.67
C ILE A 506 -3.50 12.13 -1.73
N PRO A 507 -4.58 11.88 -2.50
CA PRO A 507 -5.14 12.88 -3.41
C PRO A 507 -5.60 14.13 -2.66
N ILE A 508 -5.49 15.30 -3.29
CA ILE A 508 -5.90 16.57 -2.67
C ILE A 508 -7.02 17.26 -3.46
N LEU A 509 -7.81 18.05 -2.74
CA LEU A 509 -8.77 18.98 -3.28
C LEU A 509 -8.32 20.42 -3.00
N ILE A 510 -8.53 21.29 -3.99
CA ILE A 510 -8.33 22.72 -3.84
C ILE A 510 -9.49 23.29 -3.03
N TYR A 511 -9.20 23.88 -1.87
CA TYR A 511 -10.19 24.59 -1.07
C TYR A 511 -10.09 26.09 -1.30
N HIS A 512 -11.10 26.62 -2.00
CA HIS A 512 -11.20 28.03 -2.33
C HIS A 512 -12.25 28.69 -1.44
N TYR A 513 -11.79 29.44 -0.43
CA TYR A 513 -12.65 30.17 0.49
C TYR A 513 -12.11 31.58 0.77
N PRO A 514 -12.37 32.55 -0.14
CA PRO A 514 -11.85 33.91 -0.03
C PRO A 514 -12.11 34.59 1.32
N GLY A 515 -13.26 34.30 1.96
CA GLY A 515 -13.65 34.89 3.24
C GLY A 515 -12.73 34.55 4.42
N VAL A 516 -11.95 33.46 4.34
CA VAL A 516 -10.97 33.07 5.39
C VAL A 516 -9.53 33.06 4.87
N SER A 517 -9.34 33.30 3.57
CA SER A 517 -8.02 33.33 2.92
C SER A 517 -7.65 34.74 2.44
N ASN A 518 -8.04 35.77 3.19
CA ASN A 518 -7.74 37.18 2.91
C ASN A 518 -8.04 37.59 1.45
N ASN A 519 -9.19 37.14 0.94
CA ASN A 519 -9.65 37.38 -0.43
C ASN A 519 -8.75 36.84 -1.55
N VAL A 520 -7.84 35.89 -1.28
CA VAL A 520 -7.17 35.15 -2.36
C VAL A 520 -8.20 34.47 -3.24
N LYS A 521 -8.10 34.70 -4.56
CA LYS A 521 -8.96 34.11 -5.57
C LYS A 521 -8.18 33.14 -6.43
N VAL A 522 -8.73 31.95 -6.64
CA VAL A 522 -8.22 31.00 -7.64
C VAL A 522 -9.05 31.16 -8.92
N ALA A 523 -8.41 31.52 -10.03
CA ALA A 523 -9.09 31.73 -11.30
C ALA A 523 -9.55 30.39 -11.93
N PRO A 524 -10.65 30.36 -12.70
CA PRO A 524 -11.09 29.15 -13.41
C PRO A 524 -10.00 28.51 -14.30
N SER A 525 -9.18 29.32 -14.96
CA SER A 525 -8.04 28.84 -15.77
C SER A 525 -6.97 28.14 -14.91
N THR A 526 -6.75 28.61 -13.69
CA THR A 526 -5.84 27.96 -12.72
C THR A 526 -6.40 26.62 -12.26
N PHE A 527 -7.72 26.51 -12.04
CA PHE A 527 -8.37 25.22 -11.78
C PHE A 527 -8.20 24.25 -12.96
N ALA A 528 -8.43 24.71 -14.19
CA ALA A 528 -8.27 23.87 -15.38
C ALA A 528 -6.82 23.39 -15.56
N ALA A 529 -5.83 24.21 -15.21
CA ALA A 529 -4.43 23.80 -15.20
C ALA A 529 -4.12 22.78 -14.09
N LEU A 530 -4.60 23.02 -12.87
CA LEU A 530 -4.38 22.12 -11.73
C LEU A 530 -5.11 20.78 -11.87
N ALA A 531 -6.28 20.76 -12.51
CA ALA A 531 -7.07 19.53 -12.75
C ALA A 531 -6.35 18.51 -13.65
N LYS A 532 -5.33 18.93 -14.41
CA LYS A 532 -4.48 18.04 -15.21
C LYS A 532 -3.48 17.27 -14.36
N HIS A 533 -3.25 17.69 -13.11
CA HIS A 533 -2.33 17.02 -12.21
C HIS A 533 -2.99 15.73 -11.66
N PRO A 534 -2.34 14.56 -11.77
CA PRO A 534 -2.98 13.29 -11.40
C PRO A 534 -3.45 13.28 -9.94
N ASN A 535 -2.67 13.85 -9.03
CA ASN A 535 -2.98 13.84 -7.60
C ASN A 535 -3.89 14.99 -7.11
N ILE A 536 -4.43 15.83 -8.00
CA ILE A 536 -5.40 16.88 -7.67
C ILE A 536 -6.75 16.48 -8.25
N VAL A 537 -7.66 16.05 -7.38
CA VAL A 537 -8.87 15.29 -7.79
C VAL A 537 -10.17 16.05 -7.59
N GLY A 538 -10.10 17.33 -7.28
CA GLY A 538 -11.31 18.14 -7.14
C GLY A 538 -11.09 19.48 -6.46
N CYS A 539 -12.21 20.15 -6.19
CA CYS A 539 -12.22 21.39 -5.43
C CYS A 539 -13.48 21.55 -4.58
N LYS A 540 -13.35 22.35 -3.53
CA LYS A 540 -14.45 22.89 -2.73
C LYS A 540 -14.48 24.40 -2.89
N LEU A 541 -15.59 24.93 -3.38
CA LEU A 541 -15.79 26.35 -3.63
C LEU A 541 -16.74 26.94 -2.59
N SER A 542 -16.20 27.68 -1.62
CA SER A 542 -16.96 28.34 -0.55
C SER A 542 -17.17 29.82 -0.86
N HIS A 543 -17.80 30.09 -1.99
CA HIS A 543 -18.30 31.41 -2.39
C HIS A 543 -19.60 31.22 -3.17
N GLY A 544 -20.59 32.08 -2.94
CA GLY A 544 -21.93 31.98 -3.56
C GLY A 544 -22.00 32.30 -5.06
N ASP A 545 -20.89 32.11 -5.79
CA ASP A 545 -20.78 32.46 -7.21
C ASP A 545 -21.02 31.23 -8.08
N ILE A 546 -22.29 31.06 -8.51
CA ILE A 546 -22.70 29.99 -9.42
C ILE A 546 -22.02 30.10 -10.79
N SER A 547 -21.69 31.31 -11.25
CA SER A 547 -21.01 31.50 -12.54
C SER A 547 -19.62 30.86 -12.48
N GLN A 548 -18.87 31.09 -11.40
CA GLN A 548 -17.56 30.48 -11.25
C GLN A 548 -17.63 28.95 -11.07
N LEU A 549 -18.61 28.45 -10.30
CA LEU A 549 -18.89 26.99 -10.21
C LEU A 549 -19.12 26.39 -11.61
N THR A 550 -19.95 27.03 -12.43
CA THR A 550 -20.26 26.60 -13.80
C THR A 550 -19.01 26.56 -14.68
N GLN A 551 -18.19 27.62 -14.62
CA GLN A 551 -16.95 27.73 -15.42
C GLN A 551 -15.90 26.66 -15.10
N ILE A 552 -15.99 26.03 -13.92
CA ILE A 552 -15.05 24.97 -13.49
C ILE A 552 -15.68 23.60 -13.74
N ALA A 553 -16.93 23.38 -13.31
CA ALA A 553 -17.60 22.09 -13.40
C ALA A 553 -17.92 21.65 -14.83
N LEU A 554 -18.19 22.60 -15.74
CA LEU A 554 -18.47 22.34 -17.16
C LEU A 554 -17.31 22.75 -18.08
N ASN A 555 -16.12 22.95 -17.53
CA ASN A 555 -14.96 23.32 -18.33
C ASN A 555 -14.55 22.14 -19.23
N PRO A 556 -14.46 22.31 -20.57
CA PRO A 556 -14.08 21.22 -21.46
C PRO A 556 -12.63 20.74 -21.29
N ASP A 557 -11.76 21.55 -20.66
CA ASP A 557 -10.38 21.18 -20.36
C ASP A 557 -10.23 20.41 -19.03
N VAL A 558 -11.32 20.18 -18.31
CA VAL A 558 -11.35 19.45 -17.03
C VAL A 558 -12.05 18.11 -17.23
N ASP A 559 -11.32 17.01 -16.97
CA ASP A 559 -11.92 15.68 -16.97
C ASP A 559 -12.76 15.46 -15.70
N ALA A 560 -14.08 15.57 -15.86
CA ALA A 560 -15.05 15.39 -14.77
C ALA A 560 -15.06 13.97 -14.17
N SER A 561 -14.41 12.98 -14.80
CA SER A 561 -14.25 11.64 -14.22
C SER A 561 -13.10 11.57 -13.19
N GLY A 562 -12.11 12.45 -13.32
CA GLY A 562 -10.96 12.55 -12.42
C GLY A 562 -10.99 13.76 -11.47
N PHE A 563 -11.85 14.75 -11.72
CA PHE A 563 -11.91 15.99 -10.95
C PHE A 563 -13.34 16.35 -10.51
N HIS A 564 -13.61 16.29 -9.21
CA HIS A 564 -14.94 16.57 -8.64
C HIS A 564 -15.06 18.00 -8.08
N VAL A 565 -16.10 18.72 -8.50
CA VAL A 565 -16.41 20.08 -8.03
C VAL A 565 -17.53 20.04 -6.99
N TYR A 566 -17.24 20.50 -5.77
CA TYR A 566 -18.22 20.64 -4.69
C TYR A 566 -18.52 22.11 -4.39
N THR A 567 -19.80 22.43 -4.22
CA THR A 567 -20.18 23.69 -3.53
C THR A 567 -19.86 23.56 -2.04
N GLY A 568 -19.35 24.62 -1.43
CA GLY A 568 -19.15 24.69 0.01
C GLY A 568 -20.36 25.21 0.78
N LEU A 569 -21.50 25.41 0.11
CA LEU A 569 -22.71 26.04 0.64
C LEU A 569 -23.95 25.21 0.21
N GLY A 570 -24.74 24.72 1.16
CA GLY A 570 -25.97 23.96 0.88
C GLY A 570 -27.15 24.84 0.43
N GLN A 571 -27.14 26.13 0.75
CA GLN A 571 -28.13 27.13 0.32
C GLN A 571 -28.16 27.35 -1.20
N GLN A 572 -27.19 26.77 -1.93
CA GLN A 572 -27.13 26.78 -3.40
C GLN A 572 -26.98 25.37 -4.00
N LEU A 573 -27.29 24.31 -3.25
CA LEU A 573 -27.07 22.92 -3.67
C LEU A 573 -27.83 22.56 -4.96
N LEU A 574 -29.11 22.92 -5.06
CA LEU A 574 -29.94 22.67 -6.25
C LEU A 574 -29.39 23.36 -7.51
N PRO A 575 -29.14 24.68 -7.53
CA PRO A 575 -28.55 25.31 -8.71
C PRO A 575 -27.12 24.82 -9.00
N ALA A 576 -26.29 24.55 -7.98
CA ALA A 576 -24.91 24.08 -8.18
C ALA A 576 -24.85 22.69 -8.83
N THR A 577 -25.68 21.75 -8.40
CA THR A 577 -25.74 20.40 -8.98
C THR A 577 -26.29 20.42 -10.41
N THR A 578 -27.20 21.34 -10.72
CA THR A 578 -27.73 21.54 -12.08
C THR A 578 -26.63 21.96 -13.07
N VAL A 579 -25.58 22.65 -12.60
CA VAL A 579 -24.44 23.09 -13.42
C VAL A 579 -23.20 22.19 -13.27
N GLY A 580 -23.39 20.92 -12.90
CA GLY A 580 -22.33 19.90 -12.92
C GLY A 580 -21.54 19.71 -11.63
N CYS A 581 -21.87 20.43 -10.54
CA CYS A 581 -21.27 20.12 -9.24
C CYS A 581 -21.74 18.75 -8.74
N VAL A 582 -20.85 17.98 -8.14
CA VAL A 582 -21.13 16.60 -7.76
C VAL A 582 -21.77 16.45 -6.37
N GLY A 583 -21.93 17.56 -5.65
CA GLY A 583 -22.52 17.60 -4.32
C GLY A 583 -22.10 18.84 -3.53
N ALA A 584 -22.21 18.75 -2.21
CA ALA A 584 -21.84 19.82 -1.29
C ALA A 584 -20.93 19.32 -0.16
N ILE A 585 -20.02 20.19 0.29
CA ILE A 585 -19.33 20.04 1.58
C ILE A 585 -19.88 21.15 2.49
N ASP A 586 -20.96 20.87 3.20
CA ASP A 586 -21.79 21.87 3.86
C ASP A 586 -21.91 21.68 5.38
N GLY A 587 -21.79 22.78 6.13
CA GLY A 587 -21.80 22.76 7.59
C GLY A 587 -23.19 22.51 8.19
N SER A 588 -24.27 22.90 7.52
CA SER A 588 -25.63 22.72 8.01
C SER A 588 -26.08 21.25 7.94
N ALA A 589 -25.49 20.46 7.04
CA ALA A 589 -25.66 19.00 7.05
C ALA A 589 -25.13 18.35 8.34
N GLY A 590 -24.31 19.06 9.14
CA GLY A 590 -23.91 18.63 10.47
C GLY A 590 -25.06 18.55 11.47
N PHE A 591 -26.15 19.30 11.25
CA PHE A 591 -27.33 19.27 12.12
C PHE A 591 -28.64 19.02 11.37
N PHE A 592 -28.70 18.99 10.03
CA PHE A 592 -29.85 18.48 9.26
C PHE A 592 -29.38 17.56 8.10
N PRO A 593 -28.72 16.42 8.41
CA PRO A 593 -28.13 15.57 7.39
C PRO A 593 -29.14 14.98 6.40
N LYS A 594 -30.28 14.45 6.87
CA LYS A 594 -31.24 13.75 6.00
C LYS A 594 -31.90 14.72 5.01
N SER A 595 -32.22 15.93 5.47
CA SER A 595 -32.79 16.99 4.63
C SER A 595 -31.85 17.35 3.49
N LEU A 596 -30.55 17.50 3.75
CA LEU A 596 -29.59 17.83 2.70
C LEU A 596 -29.30 16.65 1.77
N VAL A 597 -29.27 15.42 2.29
CA VAL A 597 -29.17 14.20 1.47
C VAL A 597 -30.40 14.07 0.56
N ARG A 598 -31.61 14.33 1.08
CA ARG A 598 -32.85 14.33 0.28
C ARG A 598 -32.83 15.40 -0.80
N LEU A 599 -32.40 16.62 -0.45
CA LEU A 599 -32.25 17.71 -1.42
C LEU A 599 -31.25 17.35 -2.52
N TYR A 600 -30.09 16.80 -2.18
CA TYR A 600 -29.10 16.32 -3.14
C TYR A 600 -29.68 15.26 -4.08
N ASN A 601 -30.32 14.24 -3.52
CA ASN A 601 -30.90 13.13 -4.29
C ASN A 601 -31.96 13.62 -5.27
N LEU A 602 -32.84 14.55 -4.86
CA LEU A 602 -33.83 15.16 -5.76
C LEU A 602 -33.20 16.08 -6.81
N SER A 603 -32.11 16.77 -6.45
CA SER A 603 -31.41 17.67 -7.37
C SER A 603 -30.67 16.91 -8.48
N CYS A 604 -30.19 15.70 -8.20
CA CYS A 604 -29.51 14.85 -9.19
C CYS A 604 -30.44 14.16 -10.19
N LYS A 605 -31.76 14.26 -10.02
CA LYS A 605 -32.73 13.66 -10.95
C LYS A 605 -32.89 14.51 -12.20
N ASN A 606 -32.64 13.90 -13.37
CA ASN A 606 -32.91 14.52 -14.68
C ASN A 606 -34.40 14.68 -14.97
N HIS A 607 -35.21 13.74 -14.49
CA HIS A 607 -36.67 13.75 -14.62
C HIS A 607 -37.27 13.62 -13.23
N VAL A 608 -38.05 14.63 -12.83
CA VAL A 608 -38.75 14.70 -11.55
C VAL A 608 -40.25 14.83 -11.79
N SER A 609 -41.06 14.24 -10.92
CA SER A 609 -42.51 14.48 -10.96
C SER A 609 -42.83 15.92 -10.52
N PRO A 610 -44.03 16.46 -10.82
CA PRO A 610 -44.46 17.76 -10.32
C PRO A 610 -44.36 17.89 -8.79
N GLU A 611 -44.63 16.80 -8.07
CA GLU A 611 -44.53 16.73 -6.60
C GLU A 611 -43.06 16.80 -6.14
N GLU A 612 -42.17 16.05 -6.79
CA GLU A 612 -40.73 16.08 -6.49
C GLU A 612 -40.09 17.42 -6.83
N GLU A 613 -40.55 18.08 -7.89
CA GLU A 613 -40.14 19.45 -8.25
C GLU A 613 -40.55 20.45 -7.15
N ALA A 614 -41.79 20.36 -6.67
CA ALA A 614 -42.28 21.20 -5.59
C ALA A 614 -41.50 20.93 -4.29
N GLU A 615 -41.26 19.66 -3.96
CA GLU A 615 -40.50 19.24 -2.78
C GLU A 615 -39.07 19.77 -2.82
N ARG A 616 -38.32 19.58 -3.92
CA ARG A 616 -36.92 20.02 -4.00
C ARG A 616 -36.77 21.55 -3.93
N ARG A 617 -37.70 22.31 -4.53
CA ARG A 617 -37.73 23.78 -4.43
C ARG A 617 -38.05 24.23 -3.01
N GLN A 618 -39.06 23.61 -2.38
CA GLN A 618 -39.43 23.95 -1.01
C GLN A 618 -38.31 23.61 -0.02
N LEU A 619 -37.65 22.47 -0.20
CA LEU A 619 -36.53 22.05 0.63
C LEU A 619 -35.33 22.97 0.43
N GLN A 620 -34.98 23.34 -0.82
CA GLN A 620 -33.95 24.33 -1.08
C GLN A 620 -34.25 25.66 -0.39
N TYR A 621 -35.49 26.16 -0.46
CA TYR A 621 -35.90 27.39 0.22
C TYR A 621 -35.65 27.32 1.74
N ARG A 622 -36.08 26.22 2.38
CA ARG A 622 -35.90 26.05 3.84
C ARG A 622 -34.42 25.94 4.21
N VAL A 623 -33.63 25.21 3.42
CA VAL A 623 -32.17 25.10 3.60
C VAL A 623 -31.51 26.47 3.48
N SER A 624 -31.89 27.26 2.48
CA SER A 624 -31.37 28.63 2.33
C SER A 624 -31.75 29.52 3.51
N CYS A 625 -32.98 29.42 4.04
CA CYS A 625 -33.38 30.21 5.21
C CYS A 625 -32.68 29.78 6.51
N MET A 626 -32.45 28.49 6.73
CA MET A 626 -31.79 28.02 7.95
C MET A 626 -30.29 28.32 7.93
N GLU A 627 -29.64 28.26 6.76
CA GLU A 627 -28.19 28.49 6.63
C GLU A 627 -27.77 29.92 7.00
N GLU A 628 -28.69 30.87 7.04
CA GLU A 628 -28.42 32.24 7.52
C GLU A 628 -27.86 32.26 8.96
N ILE A 629 -28.17 31.26 9.80
CA ILE A 629 -27.53 31.11 11.12
C ILE A 629 -26.03 30.81 10.98
N VAL A 630 -25.66 29.97 10.00
CA VAL A 630 -24.28 29.58 9.70
C VAL A 630 -23.54 30.74 9.03
N VAL A 631 -24.18 31.45 8.11
CA VAL A 631 -23.62 32.66 7.48
C VAL A 631 -23.30 33.72 8.53
N LYS A 632 -24.22 33.94 9.49
CA LYS A 632 -24.07 34.97 10.51
C LYS A 632 -23.07 34.59 11.61
N HIS A 633 -23.12 33.36 12.10
CA HIS A 633 -22.41 32.94 13.32
C HIS A 633 -21.29 31.93 13.08
N GLY A 634 -21.07 31.50 11.84
CA GLY A 634 -19.99 30.60 11.44
C GLY A 634 -19.97 29.30 12.24
N VAL A 635 -18.76 28.89 12.65
CA VAL A 635 -18.53 27.66 13.42
C VAL A 635 -19.28 27.62 14.75
N VAL A 636 -19.42 28.77 15.42
CA VAL A 636 -20.13 28.87 16.70
C VAL A 636 -21.63 28.58 16.49
N GLY A 637 -22.22 29.10 15.42
CA GLY A 637 -23.60 28.79 15.03
C GLY A 637 -23.82 27.31 14.73
N ILE A 638 -22.87 26.67 14.04
CA ILE A 638 -22.93 25.24 13.74
C ILE A 638 -22.87 24.41 15.03
N LYS A 639 -21.91 24.70 15.93
CA LYS A 639 -21.78 23.99 17.21
C LYS A 639 -23.01 24.15 18.10
N GLU A 640 -23.53 25.38 18.18
CA GLU A 640 -24.76 25.67 18.91
C GLU A 640 -25.94 24.85 18.38
N ALA A 641 -26.11 24.78 17.05
CA ALA A 641 -27.17 24.01 16.42
C ALA A 641 -27.01 22.50 16.64
N VAL A 642 -25.79 21.95 16.51
CA VAL A 642 -25.53 20.53 16.79
C VAL A 642 -25.83 20.20 18.25
N SER A 643 -25.38 21.03 19.19
CA SER A 643 -25.61 20.81 20.62
C SER A 643 -27.10 20.85 20.96
N ARG A 644 -27.84 21.88 20.49
CA ARG A 644 -29.26 22.03 20.84
C ARG A 644 -30.19 21.05 20.12
N LEU A 645 -29.92 20.74 18.86
CA LEU A 645 -30.82 19.92 18.03
C LEU A 645 -30.48 18.43 18.09
N ARG A 646 -29.20 18.09 18.32
CA ARG A 646 -28.72 16.70 18.32
C ARG A 646 -28.22 16.23 19.68
N GLY A 647 -28.06 17.14 20.64
CA GLY A 647 -27.60 16.79 21.99
C GLY A 647 -26.12 16.43 22.06
N ILE A 648 -25.33 16.78 21.03
CA ILE A 648 -23.92 16.38 20.93
C ILE A 648 -23.01 17.60 21.09
N GLY A 649 -22.02 17.48 21.97
CA GLY A 649 -21.03 18.51 22.22
C GLY A 649 -21.55 19.68 23.06
N ASP A 650 -20.61 20.51 23.49
CA ASP A 650 -20.86 21.68 24.33
C ASP A 650 -20.99 22.96 23.50
N ARG A 651 -21.94 23.83 23.88
CA ARG A 651 -22.22 25.12 23.24
C ARG A 651 -21.07 26.12 23.37
N ASP A 652 -20.33 26.05 24.48
CA ASP A 652 -19.19 26.91 24.76
C ASP A 652 -17.84 26.26 24.37
N GLY A 653 -17.87 25.03 23.86
CA GLY A 653 -16.68 24.27 23.51
C GLY A 653 -16.04 24.77 22.23
N THR A 654 -15.23 25.83 22.29
CA THR A 654 -14.37 26.35 21.21
C THR A 654 -12.96 26.62 21.74
N ARG A 655 -11.97 26.75 20.84
CA ARG A 655 -10.63 27.23 21.23
C ARG A 655 -10.50 28.74 21.00
N LEU A 656 -9.77 29.41 21.89
CA LEU A 656 -9.48 30.83 21.77
C LEU A 656 -8.84 31.14 20.39
N PRO A 657 -9.17 32.29 19.77
CA PRO A 657 -9.94 33.42 20.32
C PRO A 657 -11.46 33.29 20.20
N MET A 658 -12.00 32.19 19.67
CA MET A 658 -13.44 31.92 19.74
C MET A 658 -13.79 31.54 21.17
N HIS A 659 -14.88 32.11 21.69
CA HIS A 659 -15.27 31.90 23.08
C HIS A 659 -16.79 31.98 23.24
N GLY A 660 -17.35 30.99 23.93
CA GLY A 660 -18.79 30.89 24.21
C GLY A 660 -19.63 30.44 23.01
N GLY A 661 -20.93 30.32 23.25
CA GLY A 661 -21.94 30.11 22.21
C GLY A 661 -22.23 31.36 21.36
N ILE A 662 -23.33 31.32 20.60
CA ILE A 662 -23.70 32.42 19.70
C ILE A 662 -23.88 33.75 20.44
N PRO A 663 -23.44 34.90 19.86
CA PRO A 663 -23.69 36.21 20.45
C PRO A 663 -25.19 36.45 20.69
N GLY A 664 -25.56 36.82 21.91
CA GLY A 664 -26.96 36.98 22.34
C GLY A 664 -27.60 35.70 22.90
N GLY A 665 -26.90 34.56 22.90
CA GLY A 665 -27.30 33.35 23.59
C GLY A 665 -28.70 32.85 23.23
N ASP A 666 -29.50 32.54 24.25
CA ASP A 666 -30.86 32.00 24.06
C ASP A 666 -31.81 32.97 23.35
N GLU A 667 -31.67 34.29 23.58
CA GLU A 667 -32.51 35.29 22.91
C GLU A 667 -32.27 35.33 21.41
N GLU A 668 -31.00 35.20 21.00
CA GLU A 668 -30.65 35.08 19.59
C GLU A 668 -31.14 33.75 19.01
N TRP A 669 -31.00 32.63 19.74
CA TRP A 669 -31.50 31.32 19.30
C TRP A 669 -32.99 31.30 18.99
N VAL A 670 -33.81 31.95 19.83
CA VAL A 670 -35.27 32.01 19.65
C VAL A 670 -35.67 32.59 18.28
N ARG A 671 -34.85 33.49 17.72
CA ARG A 671 -35.11 34.09 16.39
C ARG A 671 -34.99 33.08 15.26
N TRP A 672 -34.25 31.99 15.47
CA TRP A 672 -34.03 30.95 14.47
C TRP A 672 -35.02 29.78 14.58
N LEU A 673 -35.72 29.63 15.72
CA LEU A 673 -36.63 28.50 15.97
C LEU A 673 -37.68 28.32 14.88
N GLY A 674 -38.22 29.41 14.33
CA GLY A 674 -39.22 29.33 13.27
C GLY A 674 -38.70 28.59 12.02
N VAL A 675 -37.49 28.94 11.56
CA VAL A 675 -36.89 28.32 10.37
C VAL A 675 -36.31 26.94 10.68
N LEU A 676 -35.70 26.76 11.86
CA LEU A 676 -35.11 25.49 12.28
C LEU A 676 -36.18 24.41 12.51
N ASN A 677 -37.28 24.73 13.19
CA ASN A 677 -38.39 23.79 13.40
C ASN A 677 -39.01 23.35 12.08
N ALA A 678 -39.12 24.27 11.10
CA ALA A 678 -39.65 23.94 9.79
C ALA A 678 -38.78 22.91 9.04
N VAL A 679 -37.47 22.88 9.29
CA VAL A 679 -36.57 21.85 8.73
C VAL A 679 -36.58 20.58 9.58
N GLU A 680 -36.61 20.70 10.91
CA GLU A 680 -36.70 19.56 11.83
C GLU A 680 -37.94 18.70 11.55
N GLU A 681 -39.09 19.32 11.30
CA GLU A 681 -40.31 18.61 10.91
C GLU A 681 -40.13 17.74 9.66
N PHE A 682 -39.24 18.15 8.75
CA PHE A 682 -38.93 17.40 7.54
C PHE A 682 -37.86 16.33 7.82
N GLU A 683 -36.81 16.69 8.54
CA GLU A 683 -35.72 15.81 8.98
C GLU A 683 -36.24 14.56 9.71
N VAL A 684 -37.23 14.73 10.58
CA VAL A 684 -37.82 13.63 11.38
C VAL A 684 -38.69 12.70 10.52
N ARG A 685 -39.27 13.20 9.41
CA ARG A 685 -40.11 12.38 8.52
C ARG A 685 -39.29 11.48 7.58
N LEU A 686 -38.03 11.85 7.32
CA LEU A 686 -37.07 11.09 6.52
C LEU A 686 -36.38 10.02 7.37
#